data_AF-A0A958G0R4-F1
#
_entry.id   AF-A0A958G0R4-F1
#
_cell.length_a   1.000
_cell.length_b   1.000
_cell.length_c   1.000
_cell.angle_alpha   90.00
_cell.angle_beta   90.00
_cell.angle_gamma   90.00
#
_symmetry.space_group_name_H-M   'P 1'
#
loop_
_entity.id
_entity.type
_entity.pdbx_description
1 polymer ?
#
loop_
_entity_poly.entity_id
_entity_poly.type
_entity_poly.pdbx_seq_one_letter_code
_entity_poly.pdbx_strand_id
1 'polypeptide(L)'
;MRLVKERKSILARNRLLSLQESLLRLFPLVDLGIRLPCFAFLLAALFLGRAAQADKHYPILRKHPRIFLTNEAIPNIAKNSSRGGSHRKVYLKIKASSDAQIDSGRIDPYFLPNHALIYLIHKYWNETGYSGQAFPESKYWQAVRRGLLLNNWLPNDIGACLAISADWIWDRLSKNEQIEIAREYGVPRTSPPNEGAWTRKMAAELLTRVMRSGLFHKAGIYDQDYAAEYDTTLSFIEHTYGPALQLSGPGVAGPYENTFQYMRAWAFEAMYSLSGKNPWQLAPSWSDNFGKWNIYLKNPYTAELLDRENAPIQEHTADPLLNMALFAYRGGDPFAQELFKKRLKDVLSLREDDPRLRNLWSVLLWYQPNAKTPDYDQIPTAARFGQGGADVLAMRSLWNSSAPIVASFEAQKHFSAAQHADAGSFSIWKRGPLAVDAGYFLKNYASNGQSYHRNFYIRSIAHNTVLAYDPEERFVLSKAPSSMLHNDGGQPVLAENPTYKKFLESGEFASGEISRYHHSRSITYARSNLSGAFNSSLVLRRFGHKNYQNKFNYYEREFVYLQPDIFVVLDRLKLKNKNVARVFNLNVAGKPVVVGEAKLLKGTKSSGITEYRDADEFYISNSQEKFGAAKLFVRSLLPSKKHLVSFGGTVHDSDEEKIDFSTWIGGFNDRGRYQPELGQNFDWGHLLVGWQHLEKEINDSFRAWGRIEIVSDTPGTEDLFLTVLHPSDPDVKILPRTDLIQSEESVGVLIGGSQILIFNRLPAKTLEAISYKIPKASLSKQQHFLFGLNPSQKYEIFRQDKSFEIRAVKASTAKPLPATSHLKTVKSSSGGVLIFSVD
;
A
#
# COMPACT_ATOMS: atom_id res chain seq x y z
N MET A 1 28.07 13.53 48.30
CA MET A 1 27.43 12.71 47.24
C MET A 1 27.43 11.20 47.47
N ARG A 2 28.10 10.65 48.51
CA ARG A 2 28.04 9.20 48.80
C ARG A 2 26.91 8.78 49.78
N LEU A 3 26.33 9.72 50.53
CA LEU A 3 25.24 9.48 51.51
C LEU A 3 23.80 9.55 50.95
N VAL A 4 23.62 9.88 49.66
CA VAL A 4 22.28 9.95 49.02
C VAL A 4 21.91 8.67 48.27
N LYS A 5 22.89 7.79 47.98
CA LYS A 5 22.66 6.51 47.30
C LYS A 5 22.19 5.38 48.24
N GLU A 6 22.54 5.42 49.53
CA GLU A 6 22.13 4.37 50.48
C GLU A 6 20.71 4.54 51.04
N ARG A 7 20.17 5.77 51.12
CA ARG A 7 18.77 5.99 51.56
C ARG A 7 17.70 5.59 50.52
N LYS A 8 18.04 5.45 49.23
CA LYS A 8 17.10 5.03 48.18
C LYS A 8 16.93 3.50 48.08
N SER A 9 17.88 2.69 48.56
CA SER A 9 17.73 1.22 48.51
C SER A 9 16.87 0.66 49.66
N ILE A 10 16.85 1.34 50.81
CA ILE A 10 16.05 0.93 51.98
C ILE A 10 14.55 1.24 51.80
N LEU A 11 14.20 2.35 51.13
CA LEU A 11 12.80 2.69 50.80
C LEU A 11 12.19 1.81 49.69
N ALA A 12 13.01 1.23 48.80
CA ALA A 12 12.55 0.32 47.76
C ALA A 12 12.27 -1.10 48.29
N ARG A 13 13.02 -1.56 49.30
CA ARG A 13 12.80 -2.86 49.95
C ARG A 13 11.51 -2.90 50.79
N ASN A 14 11.18 -1.82 51.49
CA ASN A 14 9.96 -1.78 52.33
C ASN A 14 8.65 -1.67 51.51
N ARG A 15 8.69 -1.16 50.27
CA ARG A 15 7.52 -1.15 49.35
C ARG A 15 7.26 -2.49 48.66
N LEU A 16 8.26 -3.35 48.53
CA LEU A 16 8.11 -4.69 47.93
C LEU A 16 7.50 -5.69 48.93
N LEU A 17 7.82 -5.55 50.22
CA LEU A 17 7.23 -6.39 51.28
C LEU A 17 5.75 -6.05 51.55
N SER A 18 5.34 -4.77 51.49
CA SER A 18 3.93 -4.41 51.67
C SER A 18 3.03 -4.80 50.49
N LEU A 19 3.59 -4.94 49.30
CA LEU A 19 2.89 -5.43 48.09
C LEU A 19 2.70 -6.95 48.11
N GLN A 20 3.66 -7.70 48.69
CA GLN A 20 3.52 -9.14 48.90
C GLN A 20 2.45 -9.48 49.95
N GLU A 21 2.36 -8.74 51.05
CA GLU A 21 1.32 -8.97 52.07
C GLU A 21 -0.09 -8.56 51.59
N SER A 22 -0.20 -7.58 50.69
CA SER A 22 -1.49 -7.15 50.10
C SER A 22 -2.01 -8.14 49.04
N LEU A 23 -1.12 -8.82 48.31
CA LEU A 23 -1.49 -9.84 47.32
C LEU A 23 -1.97 -11.16 47.95
N LEU A 24 -1.53 -11.46 49.18
CA LEU A 24 -1.92 -12.67 49.92
C LEU A 24 -3.29 -12.58 50.62
N ARG A 25 -3.90 -11.39 50.70
CA ARG A 25 -5.24 -11.21 51.31
C ARG A 25 -6.41 -11.18 50.31
N LEU A 26 -6.14 -11.28 49.01
CA LEU A 26 -7.17 -11.14 47.96
C LEU A 26 -7.76 -12.46 47.43
N PHE A 27 -7.40 -13.63 47.99
CA PHE A 27 -7.95 -14.90 47.54
C PHE A 27 -8.15 -15.90 48.70
N PRO A 28 -9.38 -16.14 49.16
CA PRO A 28 -9.73 -17.43 49.72
C PRO A 28 -10.40 -18.30 48.65
N LEU A 29 -9.82 -19.51 48.50
CA LEU A 29 -10.46 -20.76 48.05
C LEU A 29 -11.01 -20.80 46.61
N VAL A 30 -10.32 -21.54 45.72
CA VAL A 30 -10.86 -22.67 44.92
C VAL A 30 -9.70 -23.33 44.14
N ASP A 31 -9.57 -24.65 44.35
CA ASP A 31 -8.87 -25.72 43.63
C ASP A 31 -7.45 -25.54 43.05
N LEU A 32 -6.51 -26.20 43.75
CA LEU A 32 -5.12 -26.43 43.38
C LEU A 32 -5.02 -27.75 42.58
N GLY A 33 -5.04 -27.67 41.23
CA GLY A 33 -4.86 -28.87 40.40
C GLY A 33 -4.25 -28.69 39.01
N ILE A 34 -4.33 -27.49 38.40
CA ILE A 34 -3.99 -27.33 36.96
C ILE A 34 -2.96 -26.21 36.67
N ARG A 35 -2.47 -25.47 37.67
CA ARG A 35 -1.70 -24.22 37.41
C ARG A 35 -0.23 -24.19 37.82
N LEU A 36 0.39 -25.31 38.17
CA LEU A 36 1.85 -25.35 38.32
C LEU A 36 2.66 -25.43 37.00
N PRO A 37 2.19 -26.10 35.92
CA PRO A 37 2.97 -26.16 34.67
C PRO A 37 3.03 -24.82 33.94
N CYS A 38 1.92 -24.05 33.93
CA CYS A 38 1.82 -22.79 33.20
C CYS A 38 2.63 -21.65 33.85
N PHE A 39 2.76 -21.63 35.18
CA PHE A 39 3.54 -20.61 35.87
C PHE A 39 5.05 -20.87 35.76
N ALA A 40 5.46 -22.15 35.79
CA ALA A 40 6.82 -22.56 35.46
C ALA A 40 7.17 -22.28 33.99
N PHE A 41 6.23 -22.44 33.05
CA PHE A 41 6.43 -22.08 31.64
C PHE A 41 6.55 -20.56 31.42
N LEU A 42 5.80 -19.74 32.16
CA LEU A 42 5.87 -18.28 32.09
C LEU A 42 7.14 -17.71 32.73
N LEU A 43 7.59 -18.30 33.85
CA LEU A 43 8.90 -17.97 34.45
C LEU A 43 10.05 -18.48 33.59
N ALA A 44 9.96 -19.68 33.01
CA ALA A 44 10.92 -20.16 32.03
C ALA A 44 10.93 -19.29 30.76
N ALA A 45 9.80 -18.79 30.27
CA ALA A 45 9.75 -17.85 29.14
C ALA A 45 10.31 -16.46 29.49
N LEU A 46 10.15 -16.00 30.74
CA LEU A 46 10.72 -14.75 31.24
C LEU A 46 12.23 -14.86 31.52
N PHE A 47 12.73 -16.03 31.89
CA PHE A 47 14.17 -16.29 32.08
C PHE A 47 14.88 -16.74 30.79
N LEU A 48 14.24 -17.51 29.90
CA LEU A 48 14.72 -17.83 28.55
C LEU A 48 14.67 -16.61 27.63
N GLY A 49 13.71 -15.70 27.83
CA GLY A 49 13.64 -14.42 27.11
C GLY A 49 14.76 -13.43 27.47
N ARG A 50 15.45 -13.63 28.60
CA ARG A 50 16.67 -12.88 28.97
C ARG A 50 17.97 -13.68 28.75
N ALA A 51 17.90 -15.01 28.72
CA ALA A 51 19.05 -15.88 28.45
C ALA A 51 19.27 -16.20 26.96
N ALA A 52 18.34 -15.84 26.06
CA ALA A 52 18.47 -16.01 24.61
C ALA A 52 19.04 -14.77 23.89
N GLN A 53 19.57 -13.79 24.62
CA GLN A 53 20.43 -12.74 24.06
C GLN A 53 21.90 -13.14 24.28
N ALA A 54 22.25 -14.37 23.90
CA ALA A 54 23.64 -14.70 23.68
C ALA A 54 24.14 -13.79 22.54
N ASP A 55 25.31 -13.18 22.69
CA ASP A 55 25.97 -12.35 21.68
C ASP A 55 26.05 -13.10 20.34
N LYS A 56 25.02 -12.94 19.50
CA LYS A 56 24.99 -13.48 18.14
C LYS A 56 25.92 -12.61 17.32
N HIS A 57 27.20 -12.97 17.32
CA HIS A 57 28.15 -12.44 16.34
C HIS A 57 27.79 -13.00 14.96
N TYR A 58 27.46 -12.11 14.04
CA TYR A 58 27.26 -12.48 12.65
C TYR A 58 28.63 -12.70 11.99
N PRO A 59 28.80 -13.74 11.17
CA PRO A 59 30.02 -13.89 10.40
C PRO A 59 30.18 -12.71 9.44
N ILE A 60 31.44 -12.37 9.13
CA ILE A 60 31.79 -11.40 8.10
C ILE A 60 32.99 -11.93 7.30
N LEU A 61 32.96 -11.75 5.98
CA LEU A 61 34.11 -11.99 5.11
C LEU A 61 35.24 -11.01 5.45
N ARG A 62 36.48 -11.49 5.61
CA ARG A 62 37.62 -10.61 5.98
C ARG A 62 38.23 -9.85 4.80
N LYS A 63 38.16 -10.40 3.59
CA LYS A 63 38.80 -9.82 2.40
C LYS A 63 37.78 -8.97 1.64
N HIS A 64 38.25 -7.84 1.15
CA HIS A 64 37.54 -7.01 0.19
C HIS A 64 37.86 -7.47 -1.25
N PRO A 65 36.96 -7.23 -2.22
CA PRO A 65 35.59 -6.76 -2.05
C PRO A 65 34.70 -7.81 -1.35
N ARG A 66 33.70 -7.32 -0.61
CA ARG A 66 32.71 -8.13 0.14
C ARG A 66 31.30 -7.52 0.17
N ILE A 67 31.12 -6.28 -0.29
CA ILE A 67 29.81 -5.67 -0.48
C ILE A 67 29.30 -6.03 -1.88
N PHE A 68 28.19 -6.78 -1.94
CA PHE A 68 27.50 -7.31 -3.13
C PHE A 68 28.26 -8.32 -4.00
N LEU A 69 29.58 -8.26 -4.08
CA LEU A 69 30.41 -9.24 -4.78
C LEU A 69 31.67 -9.58 -3.98
N THR A 70 32.25 -10.73 -4.30
CA THR A 70 33.51 -11.22 -3.72
C THR A 70 34.55 -11.41 -4.83
N ASN A 71 35.83 -11.62 -4.45
CA ASN A 71 36.89 -11.95 -5.39
C ASN A 71 36.55 -13.17 -6.28
N GLU A 72 35.76 -14.12 -5.76
CA GLU A 72 35.35 -15.33 -6.48
C GLU A 72 34.34 -15.03 -7.62
N ALA A 73 33.60 -13.93 -7.53
CA ALA A 73 32.62 -13.52 -8.54
C ALA A 73 33.28 -12.81 -9.74
N ILE A 74 34.42 -12.15 -9.54
CA ILE A 74 35.08 -11.30 -10.54
C ILE A 74 35.38 -12.05 -11.86
N PRO A 75 35.96 -13.28 -11.85
CA PRO A 75 36.24 -14.01 -13.08
C PRO A 75 35.00 -14.20 -13.97
N ASN A 76 33.85 -14.52 -13.37
CA ASN A 76 32.60 -14.73 -14.11
C ASN A 76 32.05 -13.42 -14.67
N ILE A 77 32.11 -12.33 -13.90
CA ILE A 77 31.68 -11.00 -14.35
C ILE A 77 32.55 -10.53 -15.53
N ALA A 78 33.87 -10.66 -15.41
CA ALA A 78 34.81 -10.28 -16.47
C ALA A 78 34.61 -11.12 -17.75
N LYS A 79 34.37 -12.43 -17.60
CA LYS A 79 34.06 -13.34 -18.71
C LYS A 79 32.71 -13.01 -19.39
N ASN A 80 31.69 -12.65 -18.62
CA ASN A 80 30.40 -12.23 -19.20
C ASN A 80 30.51 -10.86 -19.88
N SER A 81 31.43 -10.00 -19.41
CA SER A 81 31.72 -8.69 -19.98
C SER A 81 32.57 -8.75 -21.26
N SER A 82 33.21 -9.89 -21.55
CA SER A 82 33.96 -10.12 -22.79
C SER A 82 33.14 -10.84 -23.87
N ARG A 83 32.28 -11.78 -23.49
CA ARG A 83 31.45 -12.58 -24.41
C ARG A 83 30.34 -11.74 -25.04
N GLY A 84 30.05 -11.95 -26.33
CA GLY A 84 28.91 -11.31 -27.00
C GLY A 84 27.58 -11.49 -26.24
N GLY A 85 26.63 -10.57 -26.41
CA GLY A 85 25.32 -10.61 -25.76
C GLY A 85 25.01 -9.38 -24.90
N SER A 86 24.03 -9.50 -24.01
CA SER A 86 23.52 -8.39 -23.18
C SER A 86 24.55 -7.85 -22.20
N HIS A 87 25.27 -8.72 -21.49
CA HIS A 87 26.31 -8.31 -20.52
C HIS A 87 27.44 -7.52 -21.17
N ARG A 88 27.91 -7.91 -22.37
CA ARG A 88 28.90 -7.12 -23.12
C ARG A 88 28.37 -5.75 -23.54
N LYS A 89 27.12 -5.66 -24.01
CA LYS A 89 26.51 -4.37 -24.36
C LYS A 89 26.44 -3.44 -23.15
N VAL A 90 26.06 -3.98 -21.99
CA VAL A 90 26.03 -3.25 -20.73
C VAL A 90 27.42 -2.82 -20.32
N TYR A 91 28.41 -3.72 -20.32
CA TYR A 91 29.80 -3.39 -20.03
C TYR A 91 30.33 -2.24 -20.91
N LEU A 92 30.09 -2.31 -22.23
CA LEU A 92 30.50 -1.26 -23.15
C LEU A 92 29.81 0.07 -22.84
N LYS A 93 28.53 0.04 -22.45
CA LYS A 93 27.78 1.25 -22.07
C LYS A 93 28.29 1.85 -20.76
N ILE A 94 28.55 1.02 -19.75
CA ILE A 94 29.19 1.44 -18.49
C ILE A 94 30.54 2.08 -18.81
N LYS A 95 31.38 1.44 -19.63
CA LYS A 95 32.68 1.98 -20.02
C LYS A 95 32.58 3.32 -20.72
N ALA A 96 31.74 3.45 -21.74
CA ALA A 96 31.57 4.70 -22.49
C ALA A 96 31.06 5.83 -21.59
N SER A 97 30.08 5.56 -20.73
CA SER A 97 29.58 6.52 -19.74
C SER A 97 30.67 6.92 -18.75
N SER A 98 31.42 5.95 -18.24
CA SER A 98 32.50 6.16 -17.28
C SER A 98 33.64 6.99 -17.88
N ASP A 99 34.03 6.71 -19.11
CA ASP A 99 35.02 7.52 -19.84
C ASP A 99 34.53 8.96 -19.98
N ALA A 100 33.29 9.17 -20.43
CA ALA A 100 32.72 10.52 -20.56
C ALA A 100 32.68 11.29 -19.23
N GLN A 101 32.28 10.65 -18.12
CA GLN A 101 32.24 11.29 -16.80
C GLN A 101 33.64 11.65 -16.28
N ILE A 102 34.60 10.73 -16.42
CA ILE A 102 35.98 10.94 -15.97
C ILE A 102 36.63 12.05 -16.80
N ASP A 103 36.47 12.01 -18.13
CA ASP A 103 37.10 12.95 -19.05
C ASP A 103 36.50 14.36 -18.91
N SER A 104 35.23 14.49 -18.52
CA SER A 104 34.62 15.77 -18.18
C SER A 104 35.01 16.30 -16.80
N GLY A 105 35.75 15.52 -16.00
CA GLY A 105 36.12 15.86 -14.62
C GLY A 105 34.94 15.84 -13.63
N ARG A 106 33.78 15.28 -13.99
CA ARG A 106 32.60 15.24 -13.12
C ARG A 106 32.81 14.22 -12.00
N ILE A 107 32.42 14.58 -10.79
CA ILE A 107 32.54 13.72 -9.61
C ILE A 107 31.14 13.43 -9.04
N ASP A 108 30.33 12.69 -9.80
CA ASP A 108 29.01 12.25 -9.33
C ASP A 108 29.16 10.93 -8.53
N PRO A 109 28.84 10.91 -7.22
CA PRO A 109 29.03 9.74 -6.37
C PRO A 109 28.24 8.52 -6.84
N TYR A 110 27.13 8.72 -7.57
CA TYR A 110 26.31 7.62 -8.07
C TYR A 110 26.95 6.85 -9.23
N PHE A 111 27.88 7.46 -9.96
CA PHE A 111 28.62 6.77 -11.03
C PHE A 111 29.86 6.03 -10.52
N LEU A 112 30.31 6.28 -9.29
CA LEU A 112 31.54 5.67 -8.78
C LEU A 112 31.51 4.13 -8.73
N PRO A 113 30.38 3.46 -8.42
CA PRO A 113 30.33 2.00 -8.51
C PRO A 113 30.54 1.47 -9.93
N ASN A 114 30.10 2.20 -10.96
CA ASN A 114 30.38 1.85 -12.37
C ASN A 114 31.90 1.91 -12.65
N HIS A 115 32.57 2.97 -12.20
CA HIS A 115 34.03 3.12 -12.34
C HIS A 115 34.77 1.99 -11.60
N ALA A 116 34.37 1.70 -10.36
CA ALA A 116 34.99 0.66 -9.55
C ALA A 116 34.82 -0.74 -10.16
N LEU A 117 33.66 -1.02 -10.79
CA LEU A 117 33.45 -2.29 -11.49
C LEU A 117 34.36 -2.45 -12.71
N ILE A 118 34.55 -1.37 -13.49
CA ILE A 118 35.48 -1.41 -14.63
C ILE A 118 36.90 -1.67 -14.15
N TYR A 119 37.32 -1.03 -13.05
CA TYR A 119 38.61 -1.31 -12.42
C TYR A 119 38.78 -2.80 -12.12
N LEU A 120 37.82 -3.44 -11.43
CA LEU A 120 37.89 -4.87 -11.10
C LEU A 120 38.00 -5.75 -12.35
N ILE A 121 37.22 -5.44 -13.40
CA ILE A 121 37.26 -6.19 -14.67
C ILE A 121 38.61 -6.01 -15.37
N HIS A 122 39.10 -4.78 -15.48
CA HIS A 122 40.38 -4.46 -16.14
C HIS A 122 41.56 -5.06 -15.39
N LYS A 123 41.55 -5.01 -14.06
CA LYS A 123 42.54 -5.67 -13.20
C LYS A 123 42.61 -7.16 -13.47
N TYR A 124 41.47 -7.85 -13.45
CA TYR A 124 41.43 -9.27 -13.76
C TYR A 124 41.92 -9.59 -15.18
N TRP A 125 41.55 -8.77 -16.17
CA TRP A 125 42.02 -8.95 -17.55
C TRP A 125 43.51 -8.72 -17.70
N ASN A 126 44.09 -7.74 -17.00
CA ASN A 126 45.53 -7.52 -16.96
C ASN A 126 46.26 -8.69 -16.29
N GLU A 127 45.78 -9.17 -15.14
CA GLU A 127 46.35 -10.30 -14.40
C GLU A 127 46.30 -11.62 -15.19
N THR A 128 45.29 -11.79 -16.05
CA THR A 128 45.11 -13.00 -16.88
C THR A 128 45.64 -12.88 -18.30
N GLY A 129 46.16 -11.72 -18.71
CA GLY A 129 46.60 -11.46 -20.08
C GLY A 129 45.46 -11.50 -21.11
N TYR A 130 44.21 -11.24 -20.69
CA TYR A 130 43.05 -11.24 -21.58
C TYR A 130 43.28 -10.26 -22.74
N SER A 131 43.12 -10.73 -23.99
CA SER A 131 43.35 -9.99 -25.25
C SER A 131 44.80 -9.58 -25.58
N GLY A 132 45.77 -9.84 -24.71
CA GLY A 132 47.17 -9.46 -24.92
C GLY A 132 47.46 -7.96 -24.91
N GLN A 133 46.45 -7.12 -24.63
CA GLN A 133 46.56 -5.67 -24.51
C GLN A 133 46.40 -5.25 -23.05
N ALA A 134 47.17 -4.25 -22.64
CA ALA A 134 47.03 -3.66 -21.30
C ALA A 134 45.77 -2.79 -21.23
N PHE A 135 44.95 -3.01 -20.20
CA PHE A 135 43.77 -2.21 -19.92
C PHE A 135 44.11 -1.07 -18.93
N PRO A 136 43.56 0.14 -19.12
CA PRO A 136 43.88 1.31 -18.29
C PRO A 136 43.16 1.28 -16.93
N GLU A 137 43.41 0.27 -16.11
CA GLU A 137 42.75 0.10 -14.81
C GLU A 137 42.98 1.31 -13.87
N SER A 138 44.12 2.00 -14.01
CA SER A 138 44.49 3.18 -13.21
C SER A 138 43.58 4.37 -13.42
N LYS A 139 43.10 4.58 -14.65
CA LYS A 139 42.12 5.63 -14.96
C LYS A 139 40.90 5.53 -14.04
N TYR A 140 40.40 4.31 -13.85
CA TYR A 140 39.16 4.07 -13.13
C TYR A 140 39.35 4.11 -11.61
N TRP A 141 40.34 3.41 -11.04
CA TRP A 141 40.52 3.44 -9.58
C TRP A 141 40.96 4.81 -9.07
N GLN A 142 41.71 5.60 -9.86
CA GLN A 142 42.07 6.97 -9.48
C GLN A 142 40.85 7.89 -9.46
N ALA A 143 39.94 7.76 -10.44
CA ALA A 143 38.69 8.50 -10.46
C ALA A 143 37.80 8.14 -9.25
N VAL A 144 37.71 6.85 -8.90
CA VAL A 144 36.99 6.40 -7.70
C VAL A 144 37.62 6.99 -6.45
N ARG A 145 38.92 6.82 -6.25
CA ARG A 145 39.67 7.35 -5.10
C ARG A 145 39.44 8.86 -4.93
N ARG A 146 39.55 9.63 -6.02
CA ARG A 146 39.25 11.07 -6.02
C ARG A 146 37.81 11.35 -5.60
N GLY A 147 36.85 10.56 -6.08
CA GLY A 147 35.44 10.68 -5.70
C GLY A 147 35.17 10.41 -4.23
N LEU A 148 35.83 9.41 -3.64
CA LEU A 148 35.69 9.06 -2.22
C LEU A 148 36.19 10.17 -1.28
N LEU A 149 37.25 10.88 -1.67
CA LEU A 149 37.89 11.93 -0.86
C LEU A 149 37.25 13.32 -1.04
N LEU A 150 36.45 13.53 -2.08
CA LEU A 150 35.85 14.85 -2.39
C LEU A 150 34.33 14.91 -2.19
N ASN A 151 33.65 13.78 -2.01
CA ASN A 151 32.20 13.75 -1.78
C ASN A 151 31.84 13.68 -0.31
N ASN A 152 30.67 14.24 0.02
CA ASN A 152 30.06 14.10 1.34
C ASN A 152 29.48 12.69 1.51
N TRP A 153 29.85 12.02 2.59
CA TRP A 153 29.32 10.71 2.94
C TRP A 153 27.98 10.86 3.69
N LEU A 154 26.89 10.88 2.92
CA LEU A 154 25.54 11.08 3.46
C LEU A 154 24.92 9.75 3.95
N PRO A 155 24.05 9.78 4.99
CA PRO A 155 23.39 8.60 5.55
C PRO A 155 22.19 8.14 4.69
N ASN A 156 22.45 7.86 3.42
CA ASN A 156 21.49 7.42 2.41
C ASN A 156 22.21 6.60 1.32
N ASP A 157 21.58 6.51 0.15
CA ASP A 157 22.11 5.83 -1.03
C ASP A 157 23.39 6.46 -1.63
N ILE A 158 23.69 7.74 -1.37
CA ILE A 158 24.99 8.35 -1.73
C ILE A 158 26.09 7.67 -0.95
N GLY A 159 25.95 7.61 0.38
CA GLY A 159 26.90 6.89 1.24
C GLY A 159 27.03 5.42 0.85
N ALA A 160 25.92 4.78 0.46
CA ALA A 160 25.96 3.40 -0.05
C ALA A 160 26.77 3.26 -1.35
N CYS A 161 26.61 4.16 -2.32
CA CYS A 161 27.40 4.15 -3.56
C CYS A 161 28.90 4.36 -3.28
N LEU A 162 29.23 5.28 -2.37
CA LEU A 162 30.60 5.51 -1.93
C LEU A 162 31.17 4.27 -1.22
N ALA A 163 30.39 3.61 -0.37
CA ALA A 163 30.81 2.39 0.35
C ALA A 163 31.08 1.22 -0.61
N ILE A 164 30.21 0.98 -1.60
CA ILE A 164 30.42 -0.02 -2.65
C ILE A 164 31.73 0.28 -3.39
N SER A 165 31.93 1.55 -3.76
CA SER A 165 33.10 1.97 -4.53
C SER A 165 34.39 1.80 -3.71
N ALA A 166 34.38 2.17 -2.44
CA ALA A 166 35.51 1.99 -1.52
C ALA A 166 35.84 0.51 -1.29
N ASP A 167 34.82 -0.34 -1.10
CA ASP A 167 34.98 -1.79 -0.97
C ASP A 167 35.64 -2.41 -2.21
N TRP A 168 35.26 -1.96 -3.41
CA TRP A 168 35.74 -2.51 -4.68
C TRP A 168 37.12 -2.01 -5.10
N ILE A 169 37.59 -0.88 -4.57
CA ILE A 169 38.97 -0.40 -4.77
C ILE A 169 39.82 -0.49 -3.49
N TRP A 170 39.42 -1.31 -2.53
CA TRP A 170 40.01 -1.33 -1.19
C TRP A 170 41.53 -1.54 -1.19
N ASP A 171 42.04 -2.31 -2.15
CA ASP A 171 43.47 -2.58 -2.35
C ASP A 171 44.27 -1.39 -2.91
N ARG A 172 43.59 -0.33 -3.34
CA ARG A 172 44.18 0.93 -3.82
C ARG A 172 44.07 2.07 -2.80
N LEU A 173 43.47 1.82 -1.64
CA LEU A 173 43.35 2.81 -0.56
C LEU A 173 44.45 2.58 0.49
N SER A 174 45.19 3.64 0.81
CA SER A 174 46.13 3.61 1.93
C SER A 174 45.40 3.52 3.27
N LYS A 175 46.11 3.10 4.32
CA LYS A 175 45.51 2.98 5.66
C LYS A 175 45.01 4.33 6.19
N ASN A 176 45.69 5.43 5.88
CA ASN A 176 45.28 6.77 6.29
C ASN A 176 43.98 7.19 5.61
N GLU A 177 43.84 6.91 4.31
CA GLU A 177 42.60 7.20 3.57
C GLU A 177 41.45 6.34 4.06
N GLN A 178 41.68 5.07 4.40
CA GLN A 178 40.65 4.23 5.01
C GLN A 178 40.16 4.81 6.35
N ILE A 179 41.08 5.38 7.16
CA ILE A 179 40.73 6.05 8.42
C ILE A 179 39.98 7.37 8.17
N GLU A 180 40.40 8.15 7.18
CA GLU A 180 39.72 9.39 6.77
C GLU A 180 38.29 9.10 6.30
N ILE A 181 38.12 8.12 5.41
CA ILE A 181 36.82 7.67 4.93
C ILE A 181 35.94 7.18 6.10
N ALA A 182 36.51 6.46 7.07
CA ALA A 182 35.76 6.04 8.26
C ALA A 182 35.26 7.21 9.11
N ARG A 183 36.02 8.31 9.19
CA ARG A 183 35.60 9.53 9.89
C ARG A 183 34.50 10.26 9.13
N GLU A 184 34.66 10.42 7.81
CA GLU A 184 33.68 11.09 6.95
C GLU A 184 32.35 10.32 6.89
N TYR A 185 32.39 8.98 6.85
CA TYR A 185 31.19 8.15 6.85
C TYR A 185 30.43 8.19 8.20
N GLY A 186 31.04 8.77 9.22
CA GLY A 186 30.40 9.09 10.49
C GLY A 186 30.45 7.97 11.54
N VAL A 187 29.94 8.31 12.73
CA VAL A 187 30.10 7.51 13.94
C VAL A 187 29.25 6.22 13.90
N PRO A 188 29.82 5.03 14.21
CA PRO A 188 29.09 3.77 14.35
C PRO A 188 27.92 3.87 15.33
N ARG A 189 26.77 3.29 14.99
CA ARG A 189 25.56 3.23 15.83
C ARG A 189 25.42 1.85 16.45
N THR A 190 25.68 1.77 17.75
CA THR A 190 25.63 0.49 18.51
C THR A 190 24.25 0.18 19.10
N SER A 191 23.31 1.14 19.06
CA SER A 191 21.93 0.92 19.50
C SER A 191 21.03 0.46 18.35
N PRO A 192 19.97 -0.33 18.61
CA PRO A 192 18.97 -0.66 17.59
C PRO A 192 18.33 0.60 16.98
N PRO A 193 17.97 0.59 15.68
CA PRO A 193 17.21 1.67 15.06
C PRO A 193 15.91 1.96 15.83
N ASN A 194 15.52 3.24 15.88
CA ASN A 194 14.28 3.69 16.54
C ASN A 194 13.48 4.64 15.62
N GLU A 195 13.26 4.20 14.39
CA GLU A 195 12.51 4.90 13.36
C GLU A 195 11.24 4.12 12.98
N GLY A 196 10.34 4.77 12.24
CA GLY A 196 9.12 4.12 11.72
C GLY A 196 9.44 2.97 10.77
N ALA A 197 8.88 1.78 11.02
CA ALA A 197 9.34 0.53 10.41
C ALA A 197 9.20 0.47 8.87
N TRP A 198 8.29 1.23 8.26
CA TRP A 198 8.05 1.19 6.80
C TRP A 198 8.45 2.46 6.07
N THR A 199 9.18 3.36 6.74
CA THR A 199 9.56 4.65 6.14
C THR A 199 10.82 4.51 5.28
N ARG A 200 10.97 5.38 4.27
CA ARG A 200 12.26 5.56 3.57
C ARG A 200 13.42 5.89 4.51
N LYS A 201 13.15 6.60 5.62
CA LYS A 201 14.18 6.96 6.60
C LYS A 201 14.77 5.73 7.26
N MET A 202 13.91 4.77 7.66
CA MET A 202 14.37 3.48 8.17
C MET A 202 15.19 2.71 7.13
N ALA A 203 14.74 2.68 5.86
CA ALA A 203 15.49 2.03 4.79
C ALA A 203 16.88 2.64 4.60
N ALA A 204 16.98 3.98 4.58
CA ALA A 204 18.24 4.70 4.46
C ALA A 204 19.16 4.50 5.67
N GLU A 205 18.61 4.50 6.89
CA GLU A 205 19.38 4.23 8.12
C GLU A 205 19.97 2.81 8.10
N LEU A 206 19.15 1.79 7.79
CA LEU A 206 19.61 0.40 7.74
C LEU A 206 20.66 0.19 6.66
N LEU A 207 20.43 0.74 5.46
CA LEU A 207 21.40 0.70 4.37
C LEU A 207 22.73 1.34 4.79
N THR A 208 22.70 2.52 5.41
CA THR A 208 23.90 3.21 5.88
C THR A 208 24.67 2.36 6.89
N ARG A 209 23.98 1.82 7.90
CA ARG A 209 24.60 1.04 8.97
C ARG A 209 25.21 -0.26 8.45
N VAL A 210 24.50 -1.01 7.61
CA VAL A 210 25.02 -2.29 7.08
C VAL A 210 26.21 -2.06 6.14
N MET A 211 26.16 -1.02 5.30
CA MET A 211 27.25 -0.69 4.39
C MET A 211 28.50 -0.21 5.14
N ARG A 212 28.33 0.70 6.11
CA ARG A 212 29.44 1.25 6.90
C ARG A 212 30.10 0.19 7.78
N SER A 213 29.32 -0.52 8.58
CA SER A 213 29.86 -1.61 9.41
C SER A 213 30.42 -2.75 8.56
N GLY A 214 29.81 -3.04 7.41
CA GLY A 214 30.33 -3.99 6.43
C GLY A 214 31.66 -3.58 5.80
N LEU A 215 31.92 -2.28 5.65
CA LEU A 215 33.19 -1.76 5.14
C LEU A 215 34.31 -1.88 6.18
N PHE A 216 34.05 -1.58 7.46
CA PHE A 216 35.11 -1.41 8.46
C PHE A 216 35.26 -2.54 9.48
N HIS A 217 34.23 -3.37 9.73
CA HIS A 217 34.35 -4.46 10.70
C HIS A 217 35.43 -5.47 10.26
N LYS A 218 36.41 -5.73 11.14
CA LYS A 218 37.61 -6.54 10.89
C LYS A 218 38.55 -5.97 9.82
N ALA A 219 38.45 -4.67 9.53
CA ALA A 219 39.42 -3.96 8.69
C ALA A 219 40.57 -3.36 9.51
N GLY A 220 40.57 -3.53 10.85
CA GLY A 220 41.55 -2.93 11.74
C GLY A 220 41.33 -1.42 11.89
N ILE A 221 40.07 -0.97 11.88
CA ILE A 221 39.65 0.43 12.03
C ILE A 221 38.45 0.43 12.95
N TYR A 222 38.59 0.93 14.18
CA TYR A 222 37.51 0.98 15.19
C TYR A 222 36.71 -0.33 15.29
N ASP A 223 37.40 -1.49 15.26
CA ASP A 223 36.79 -2.80 15.01
C ASP A 223 35.68 -3.16 16.02
N GLN A 224 35.81 -2.76 17.28
CA GLN A 224 34.83 -3.04 18.33
C GLN A 224 33.51 -2.30 18.09
N ASP A 225 33.56 -1.02 17.75
CA ASP A 225 32.36 -0.20 17.52
C ASP A 225 31.62 -0.65 16.25
N TYR A 226 32.36 -0.95 15.18
CA TYR A 226 31.76 -1.46 13.96
C TYR A 226 31.25 -2.90 14.09
N ALA A 227 31.87 -3.74 14.93
CA ALA A 227 31.31 -5.05 15.28
C ALA A 227 29.93 -4.90 15.95
N ALA A 228 29.83 -3.99 16.93
CA ALA A 228 28.59 -3.73 17.64
C ALA A 228 27.51 -3.15 16.72
N GLU A 229 27.86 -2.23 15.81
CA GLU A 229 26.91 -1.73 14.79
C GLU A 229 26.46 -2.86 13.85
N TYR A 230 27.38 -3.69 13.37
CA TYR A 230 27.10 -4.81 12.46
C TYR A 230 26.09 -5.78 13.07
N ASP A 231 26.41 -6.32 14.26
CA ASP A 231 25.56 -7.32 14.92
C ASP A 231 24.19 -6.76 15.29
N THR A 232 24.14 -5.51 15.77
CA THR A 232 22.88 -4.84 16.10
C THR A 232 22.02 -4.61 14.87
N THR A 233 22.63 -4.21 13.75
CA THR A 233 21.91 -3.93 12.50
C THR A 233 21.36 -5.22 11.88
N LEU A 234 22.18 -6.26 11.76
CA LEU A 234 21.75 -7.55 11.19
C LEU A 234 20.69 -8.22 12.08
N SER A 235 20.84 -8.13 13.40
CA SER A 235 19.81 -8.62 14.33
C SER A 235 18.48 -7.88 14.18
N PHE A 236 18.52 -6.56 13.95
CA PHE A 236 17.31 -5.78 13.68
C PHE A 236 16.67 -6.17 12.34
N ILE A 237 17.48 -6.41 11.29
CA ILE A 237 16.97 -6.91 10.00
C ILE A 237 16.29 -8.26 10.18
N GLU A 238 16.96 -9.22 10.85
CA GLU A 238 16.48 -10.60 11.04
C GLU A 238 15.18 -10.65 11.85
N HIS A 239 15.09 -9.90 12.95
CA HIS A 239 14.02 -10.07 13.94
C HIS A 239 12.97 -8.95 13.95
N THR A 240 13.17 -7.86 13.21
CA THR A 240 12.24 -6.72 13.22
C THR A 240 11.90 -6.26 11.81
N TYR A 241 12.88 -5.87 11.01
CA TYR A 241 12.62 -5.25 9.71
C TYR A 241 12.10 -6.24 8.66
N GLY A 242 12.68 -7.44 8.57
CA GLY A 242 12.17 -8.52 7.71
C GLY A 242 10.71 -8.87 8.01
N PRO A 243 10.36 -9.21 9.26
CA PRO A 243 8.96 -9.42 9.66
C PRO A 243 8.04 -8.22 9.39
N ALA A 244 8.52 -6.99 9.55
CA ALA A 244 7.75 -5.78 9.23
C ALA A 244 7.40 -5.69 7.73
N LEU A 245 8.35 -6.03 6.85
CA LEU A 245 8.12 -6.09 5.39
C LEU A 245 7.25 -7.28 5.00
N GLN A 246 7.37 -8.42 5.68
CA GLN A 246 6.48 -9.57 5.48
C GLN A 246 5.03 -9.23 5.80
N LEU A 247 4.80 -8.49 6.88
CA LEU A 247 3.47 -8.05 7.25
C LEU A 247 2.93 -7.05 6.23
N SER A 248 3.77 -6.10 5.82
CA SER A 248 3.33 -4.96 5.03
C SER A 248 3.08 -5.33 3.55
N GLY A 249 3.95 -6.17 2.96
CA GLY A 249 3.94 -6.46 1.53
C GLY A 249 4.39 -5.26 0.67
N PRO A 250 4.25 -5.33 -0.66
CA PRO A 250 4.49 -4.19 -1.56
C PRO A 250 3.36 -3.15 -1.44
N GLY A 251 3.61 -1.91 -1.83
CA GLY A 251 2.58 -0.87 -1.89
C GLY A 251 2.45 0.00 -0.64
N VAL A 252 3.13 -0.34 0.45
CA VAL A 252 2.99 0.33 1.74
C VAL A 252 3.46 1.77 1.67
N ALA A 253 2.65 2.67 2.24
CA ALA A 253 2.90 4.12 2.29
C ALA A 253 2.97 4.78 0.91
N GLY A 254 2.22 4.22 -0.05
CA GLY A 254 1.93 4.85 -1.32
C GLY A 254 3.05 4.76 -2.37
N PRO A 255 2.76 5.21 -3.61
CA PRO A 255 3.66 5.14 -4.76
C PRO A 255 5.01 5.83 -4.57
N TYR A 256 5.07 6.93 -3.82
CA TYR A 256 6.32 7.66 -3.59
C TYR A 256 7.32 6.81 -2.80
N GLU A 257 6.88 6.21 -1.69
CA GLU A 257 7.71 5.30 -0.88
C GLU A 257 8.11 4.04 -1.68
N ASN A 258 7.29 3.61 -2.64
CA ASN A 258 7.62 2.49 -3.53
C ASN A 258 8.84 2.75 -4.42
N THR A 259 9.17 4.01 -4.72
CA THR A 259 10.37 4.32 -5.51
C THR A 259 11.67 4.06 -4.75
N PHE A 260 11.63 3.98 -3.41
CA PHE A 260 12.80 3.76 -2.54
C PHE A 260 12.97 2.30 -2.09
N GLN A 261 12.16 1.38 -2.63
CA GLN A 261 12.20 -0.04 -2.27
C GLN A 261 13.56 -0.70 -2.58
N TYR A 262 14.31 -0.14 -3.54
CA TYR A 262 15.67 -0.59 -3.84
C TYR A 262 16.64 -0.40 -2.67
N MET A 263 16.47 0.62 -1.81
CA MET A 263 17.34 0.80 -0.63
C MET A 263 17.16 -0.37 0.35
N ARG A 264 15.93 -0.87 0.49
CA ARG A 264 15.60 -2.04 1.32
C ARG A 264 16.25 -3.30 0.74
N ALA A 265 16.11 -3.47 -0.59
CA ALA A 265 16.73 -4.55 -1.34
C ALA A 265 18.27 -4.54 -1.21
N TRP A 266 18.89 -3.37 -1.29
CA TRP A 266 20.34 -3.22 -1.12
C TRP A 266 20.78 -3.52 0.32
N ALA A 267 20.01 -3.13 1.34
CA ALA A 267 20.33 -3.48 2.72
C ALA A 267 20.25 -5.00 2.96
N PHE A 268 19.25 -5.67 2.37
CA PHE A 268 19.11 -7.13 2.41
C PHE A 268 20.26 -7.82 1.66
N GLU A 269 20.60 -7.35 0.47
CA GLU A 269 21.69 -7.92 -0.32
C GLU A 269 23.05 -7.71 0.34
N ALA A 270 23.27 -6.57 1.01
CA ALA A 270 24.49 -6.32 1.77
C ALA A 270 24.61 -7.26 2.97
N MET A 271 23.52 -7.47 3.73
CA MET A 271 23.50 -8.49 4.78
C MET A 271 23.83 -9.87 4.21
N TYR A 272 23.26 -10.24 3.06
CA TYR A 272 23.54 -11.51 2.42
C TYR A 272 25.00 -11.65 2.01
N SER A 273 25.57 -10.67 1.30
CA SER A 273 26.94 -10.77 0.80
C SER A 273 27.98 -10.75 1.93
N LEU A 274 27.72 -10.01 3.01
CA LEU A 274 28.63 -9.88 4.13
C LEU A 274 28.59 -11.10 5.07
N SER A 275 27.39 -11.61 5.38
CA SER A 275 27.18 -12.64 6.40
C SER A 275 26.85 -14.03 5.86
N GLY A 276 26.46 -14.16 4.60
CA GLY A 276 25.91 -15.39 4.03
C GLY A 276 24.50 -15.76 4.52
N LYS A 277 23.93 -15.04 5.48
CA LYS A 277 22.52 -15.22 5.89
C LYS A 277 21.59 -14.60 4.87
N ASN A 278 20.51 -15.30 4.52
CA ASN A 278 19.54 -14.86 3.52
C ASN A 278 18.34 -14.10 4.11
N PRO A 279 18.36 -12.76 4.16
CA PRO A 279 17.23 -12.00 4.67
C PRO A 279 16.04 -11.98 3.71
N TRP A 280 16.20 -12.32 2.43
CA TRP A 280 15.11 -12.32 1.46
C TRP A 280 13.98 -13.30 1.84
N GLN A 281 14.32 -14.41 2.51
CA GLN A 281 13.35 -15.38 3.03
C GLN A 281 12.50 -14.86 4.19
N LEU A 282 12.89 -13.72 4.80
CA LEU A 282 12.14 -13.13 5.89
C LEU A 282 10.89 -12.39 5.43
N ALA A 283 10.81 -12.02 4.14
CA ALA A 283 9.76 -11.16 3.61
C ALA A 283 9.25 -11.54 2.19
N PRO A 284 8.90 -12.81 1.92
CA PRO A 284 8.39 -13.24 0.61
C PRO A 284 7.14 -12.50 0.13
N SER A 285 6.27 -12.02 1.04
CA SER A 285 5.11 -11.22 0.65
C SER A 285 5.51 -9.92 -0.06
N TRP A 286 6.69 -9.38 0.25
CA TRP A 286 7.28 -8.19 -0.35
C TRP A 286 8.22 -8.55 -1.51
N SER A 287 9.24 -9.37 -1.27
CA SER A 287 10.30 -9.64 -2.25
C SER A 287 9.82 -10.34 -3.51
N ASP A 288 8.85 -11.25 -3.38
CA ASP A 288 8.44 -12.13 -4.47
C ASP A 288 7.28 -11.52 -5.28
N ASN A 289 6.70 -10.42 -4.79
CA ASN A 289 5.50 -9.82 -5.33
C ASN A 289 5.66 -8.35 -5.75
N PHE A 290 6.83 -7.73 -5.57
CA PHE A 290 7.00 -6.31 -5.84
C PHE A 290 6.87 -5.96 -7.33
N GLY A 291 7.51 -6.72 -8.23
CA GLY A 291 7.34 -6.57 -9.66
C GLY A 291 5.92 -6.92 -10.11
N LYS A 292 5.33 -7.96 -9.52
CA LYS A 292 3.94 -8.34 -9.78
C LYS A 292 2.96 -7.22 -9.41
N TRP A 293 3.13 -6.61 -8.24
CA TRP A 293 2.33 -5.48 -7.76
C TRP A 293 2.43 -4.30 -8.74
N ASN A 294 3.64 -3.96 -9.19
CA ASN A 294 3.86 -2.89 -10.18
C ASN A 294 3.14 -3.16 -11.50
N ILE A 295 3.09 -4.40 -11.99
CA ILE A 295 2.41 -4.74 -13.24
C ILE A 295 0.88 -4.78 -13.09
N TYR A 296 0.36 -5.35 -12.00
CA TYR A 296 -1.08 -5.46 -11.78
C TYR A 296 -1.77 -4.11 -11.60
N LEU A 297 -1.13 -3.18 -10.86
CA LEU A 297 -1.65 -1.83 -10.62
C LEU A 297 -1.23 -0.82 -11.70
N LYS A 298 -0.47 -1.25 -12.71
CA LYS A 298 -0.12 -0.40 -13.83
C LYS A 298 -1.34 -0.08 -14.67
N ASN A 299 -1.60 1.20 -14.81
CA ASN A 299 -2.55 1.76 -15.73
C ASN A 299 -1.99 1.69 -17.17
N PRO A 300 -2.64 0.95 -18.09
CA PRO A 300 -2.17 0.82 -19.46
C PRO A 300 -2.35 2.11 -20.29
N TYR A 301 -3.18 3.05 -19.85
CA TYR A 301 -3.46 4.30 -20.57
C TYR A 301 -2.44 5.40 -20.24
N THR A 302 -1.94 5.44 -19.00
CA THR A 302 -0.94 6.44 -18.55
C THR A 302 0.47 5.87 -18.38
N ALA A 303 0.59 4.54 -18.34
CA ALA A 303 1.79 3.81 -17.91
C ALA A 303 2.21 4.04 -16.44
N GLU A 304 1.33 4.61 -15.61
CA GLU A 304 1.55 4.92 -14.19
C GLU A 304 0.79 3.94 -13.28
N LEU A 305 0.95 4.04 -11.96
CA LEU A 305 0.19 3.22 -11.01
C LEU A 305 -1.20 3.83 -10.75
N LEU A 306 -2.18 2.97 -10.43
CA LEU A 306 -3.58 3.36 -10.20
C LEU A 306 -3.79 4.27 -8.99
N ASP A 307 -3.10 3.97 -7.88
CA ASP A 307 -3.00 4.84 -6.72
C ASP A 307 -1.88 5.84 -7.01
N ARG A 308 -2.15 7.14 -6.90
CA ARG A 308 -1.14 8.18 -7.13
C ARG A 308 -1.16 9.21 -6.01
N GLU A 309 -0.26 9.01 -5.05
CA GLU A 309 0.44 10.13 -4.44
C GLU A 309 1.10 10.96 -5.54
N ASN A 310 0.49 12.09 -5.91
CA ASN A 310 0.92 12.98 -7.01
C ASN A 310 2.18 13.79 -6.63
N ALA A 311 3.20 13.16 -6.07
CA ALA A 311 4.50 13.78 -5.95
C ALA A 311 5.18 13.74 -7.33
N PRO A 312 5.66 14.87 -7.88
CA PRO A 312 6.51 14.82 -9.05
C PRO A 312 7.64 13.85 -8.76
N ILE A 313 7.88 12.93 -9.69
CA ILE A 313 9.00 12.00 -9.66
C ILE A 313 10.26 12.87 -9.64
N GLN A 314 10.71 13.25 -8.44
CA GLN A 314 11.99 13.90 -8.26
C GLN A 314 13.03 12.99 -8.89
N GLU A 315 13.97 13.58 -9.63
CA GLU A 315 15.09 12.88 -10.25
C GLU A 315 15.63 11.82 -9.30
N HIS A 316 15.28 10.56 -9.56
CA HIS A 316 15.72 9.48 -8.71
C HIS A 316 17.24 9.40 -8.81
N THR A 317 17.84 9.21 -7.65
CA THR A 317 19.27 9.12 -7.40
C THR A 317 19.87 7.87 -8.03
N ALA A 318 19.16 6.74 -7.98
CA ALA A 318 19.38 5.54 -8.79
C ALA A 318 18.09 5.16 -9.53
N ASP A 319 18.20 4.51 -10.70
CA ASP A 319 17.03 4.07 -11.45
C ASP A 319 16.33 2.91 -10.71
N PRO A 320 15.11 3.11 -10.17
CA PRO A 320 14.44 2.07 -9.39
C PRO A 320 14.04 0.87 -10.25
N LEU A 321 13.84 1.06 -11.57
CA LEU A 321 13.47 -0.02 -12.48
C LEU A 321 14.68 -0.88 -12.87
N LEU A 322 15.90 -0.34 -12.90
CA LEU A 322 17.11 -1.16 -13.06
C LEU A 322 17.34 -2.07 -11.85
N ASN A 323 16.96 -1.63 -10.65
CA ASN A 323 17.04 -2.44 -9.44
C ASN A 323 16.04 -3.62 -9.41
N MET A 324 15.07 -3.69 -10.34
CA MET A 324 14.18 -4.85 -10.48
C MET A 324 14.95 -6.13 -10.83
N ALA A 325 16.16 -6.03 -11.39
CA ALA A 325 17.05 -7.18 -11.57
C ALA A 325 17.33 -7.90 -10.26
N LEU A 326 17.50 -7.17 -9.14
CA LEU A 326 17.74 -7.78 -7.84
C LEU A 326 16.53 -8.55 -7.32
N PHE A 327 15.32 -7.98 -7.49
CA PHE A 327 14.07 -8.68 -7.15
C PHE A 327 13.85 -9.92 -8.02
N ALA A 328 14.15 -9.84 -9.32
CA ALA A 328 14.11 -11.00 -10.21
C ALA A 328 15.14 -12.07 -9.80
N TYR A 329 16.35 -11.65 -9.44
CA TYR A 329 17.46 -12.55 -9.08
C TYR A 329 17.27 -13.23 -7.72
N ARG A 330 16.87 -12.47 -6.69
CA ARG A 330 16.73 -12.95 -5.30
C ARG A 330 15.33 -13.38 -4.92
N GLY A 331 14.31 -12.59 -5.31
CA GLY A 331 12.90 -12.87 -5.05
C GLY A 331 12.26 -13.82 -6.07
N GLY A 332 12.95 -14.11 -7.18
CA GLY A 332 12.43 -14.99 -8.22
C GLY A 332 11.20 -14.44 -8.95
N ASP A 333 10.97 -13.12 -8.88
CA ASP A 333 9.78 -12.47 -9.45
C ASP A 333 9.90 -12.33 -10.98
N PRO A 334 9.11 -13.08 -11.78
CA PRO A 334 9.16 -13.00 -13.25
C PRO A 334 8.64 -11.66 -13.78
N PHE A 335 7.77 -10.97 -13.03
CA PHE A 335 7.27 -9.65 -13.40
C PHE A 335 8.36 -8.59 -13.21
N ALA A 336 9.18 -8.69 -12.15
CA ALA A 336 10.35 -7.84 -11.98
C ALA A 336 11.35 -8.02 -13.13
N GLN A 337 11.55 -9.25 -13.60
CA GLN A 337 12.39 -9.55 -14.76
C GLN A 337 11.88 -8.86 -16.04
N GLU A 338 10.57 -8.83 -16.27
CA GLU A 338 9.99 -8.13 -17.42
C GLU A 338 10.18 -6.61 -17.34
N LEU A 339 9.85 -6.01 -16.19
CA LEU A 339 10.04 -4.58 -15.96
C LEU A 339 11.51 -4.18 -16.18
N PHE A 340 12.43 -4.99 -15.64
CA PHE A 340 13.85 -4.81 -15.82
C PHE A 340 14.26 -4.90 -17.31
N LYS A 341 13.85 -5.95 -18.04
CA LYS A 341 14.19 -6.12 -19.46
C LYS A 341 13.73 -4.96 -20.32
N LYS A 342 12.51 -4.46 -20.07
CA LYS A 342 11.99 -3.28 -20.76
C LYS A 342 12.85 -2.07 -20.47
N ARG A 343 13.15 -1.80 -19.18
CA ARG A 343 13.98 -0.67 -18.79
C ARG A 343 15.40 -0.76 -19.35
N LEU A 344 16.01 -1.95 -19.35
CA LEU A 344 17.35 -2.18 -19.86
C LEU A 344 17.48 -1.77 -21.33
N LYS A 345 16.49 -2.10 -22.16
CA LYS A 345 16.46 -1.70 -23.57
C LYS A 345 16.49 -0.18 -23.72
N ASP A 346 15.68 0.53 -22.92
CA ASP A 346 15.59 1.99 -22.95
C ASP A 346 16.92 2.63 -22.53
N VAL A 347 17.50 2.19 -21.40
CA VAL A 347 18.73 2.81 -20.87
C VAL A 347 19.95 2.59 -21.76
N LEU A 348 20.03 1.46 -22.48
CA LEU A 348 21.14 1.20 -23.39
C LEU A 348 21.15 2.13 -24.62
N SER A 349 20.03 2.81 -24.91
CA SER A 349 19.91 3.78 -26.01
C SER A 349 20.21 5.23 -25.60
N LEU A 350 20.37 5.50 -24.30
CA LEU A 350 20.57 6.86 -23.78
C LEU A 350 21.96 7.39 -24.09
N ARG A 351 22.18 8.69 -23.92
CA ARG A 351 23.50 9.32 -23.99
C ARG A 351 24.38 8.91 -22.81
N GLU A 352 25.69 8.95 -22.99
CA GLU A 352 26.71 8.56 -22.01
C GLU A 352 26.67 9.38 -20.70
N ASP A 353 26.10 10.59 -20.73
CA ASP A 353 25.96 11.51 -19.60
C ASP A 353 24.62 11.41 -18.86
N ASP A 354 23.72 10.52 -19.28
CA ASP A 354 22.37 10.42 -18.75
C ASP A 354 22.35 9.90 -17.30
N PRO A 355 21.69 10.60 -16.35
CA PRO A 355 21.57 10.18 -14.95
C PRO A 355 20.98 8.78 -14.74
N ARG A 356 20.20 8.25 -15.70
CA ARG A 356 19.61 6.89 -15.60
C ARG A 356 20.65 5.78 -15.76
N LEU A 357 21.89 6.10 -16.12
CA LEU A 357 23.00 5.13 -16.22
C LEU A 357 23.73 4.89 -14.89
N ARG A 358 23.41 5.66 -13.84
CA ARG A 358 24.09 5.65 -12.52
C ARG A 358 24.27 4.26 -11.92
N ASN A 359 23.25 3.40 -11.98
CA ASN A 359 23.29 2.05 -11.38
C ASN A 359 23.42 0.89 -12.39
N LEU A 360 23.97 1.11 -13.58
CA LEU A 360 24.19 0.03 -14.56
C LEU A 360 25.09 -1.11 -14.05
N TRP A 361 26.00 -0.85 -13.10
CA TRP A 361 26.79 -1.89 -12.42
C TRP A 361 25.91 -3.03 -11.90
N SER A 362 24.72 -2.72 -11.38
CA SER A 362 23.78 -3.72 -10.84
C SER A 362 23.34 -4.75 -11.88
N VAL A 363 23.31 -4.37 -13.15
CA VAL A 363 22.94 -5.24 -14.27
C VAL A 363 23.97 -6.35 -14.45
N LEU A 364 25.27 -6.02 -14.37
CA LEU A 364 26.33 -7.02 -14.51
C LEU A 364 26.39 -8.01 -13.34
N LEU A 365 25.83 -7.63 -12.19
CA LEU A 365 25.78 -8.47 -10.99
C LEU A 365 24.54 -9.38 -10.98
N TRP A 366 23.36 -8.86 -11.34
CA TRP A 366 22.09 -9.53 -11.03
C TRP A 366 21.27 -9.93 -12.26
N TYR A 367 21.54 -9.39 -13.45
CA TYR A 367 20.71 -9.70 -14.61
C TYR A 367 20.90 -11.15 -15.08
N GLN A 368 19.78 -11.88 -15.19
CA GLN A 368 19.73 -13.23 -15.74
C GLN A 368 19.02 -13.20 -17.11
N PRO A 369 19.74 -13.24 -18.26
CA PRO A 369 19.14 -13.08 -19.58
C PRO A 369 18.05 -14.11 -19.91
N ASN A 370 18.19 -15.31 -19.34
CA ASN A 370 17.30 -16.45 -19.57
C ASN A 370 16.23 -16.63 -18.48
N ALA A 371 16.14 -15.71 -17.50
CA ALA A 371 15.08 -15.77 -16.50
C ALA A 371 13.70 -15.55 -17.12
N LYS A 372 12.70 -16.26 -16.57
CA LYS A 372 11.32 -16.26 -17.07
C LYS A 372 10.67 -14.88 -16.92
N THR A 373 9.82 -14.53 -17.88
CA THR A 373 8.85 -13.42 -17.82
C THR A 373 7.45 -14.00 -17.63
N PRO A 374 6.45 -13.23 -17.17
CA PRO A 374 5.10 -13.76 -17.00
C PRO A 374 4.50 -14.17 -18.35
N ASP A 375 3.64 -15.19 -18.29
CA ASP A 375 2.76 -15.58 -19.40
C ASP A 375 1.38 -14.95 -19.16
N TYR A 376 1.07 -13.89 -19.91
CA TYR A 376 -0.14 -13.09 -19.74
C TYR A 376 -1.44 -13.87 -20.02
N ASP A 377 -1.37 -14.98 -20.75
CA ASP A 377 -2.53 -15.83 -21.04
C ASP A 377 -2.82 -16.81 -19.88
N GLN A 378 -1.84 -17.04 -19.01
CA GLN A 378 -1.94 -17.98 -17.89
C GLN A 378 -2.11 -17.31 -16.52
N ILE A 379 -1.78 -16.03 -16.39
CA ILE A 379 -1.86 -15.35 -15.09
C ILE A 379 -3.29 -14.85 -14.79
N PRO A 380 -3.76 -14.96 -13.53
CA PRO A 380 -5.07 -14.45 -13.13
C PRO A 380 -5.20 -12.94 -13.37
N THR A 381 -6.41 -12.46 -13.68
CA THR A 381 -6.65 -11.03 -13.89
C THR A 381 -6.87 -10.26 -12.58
N ALA A 382 -6.89 -10.94 -11.43
CA ALA A 382 -6.87 -10.30 -10.12
C ALA A 382 -5.81 -10.90 -9.19
N ALA A 383 -5.25 -10.07 -8.32
CA ALA A 383 -4.30 -10.48 -7.30
C ALA A 383 -4.45 -9.63 -6.03
N ARG A 384 -4.33 -10.29 -4.87
CA ARG A 384 -4.30 -9.66 -3.54
C ARG A 384 -2.86 -9.58 -3.07
N PHE A 385 -2.45 -8.43 -2.54
CA PHE A 385 -1.10 -8.14 -2.06
C PHE A 385 -1.12 -7.69 -0.60
N GLY A 386 -0.05 -7.97 0.15
CA GLY A 386 0.10 -7.51 1.53
C GLY A 386 -0.99 -8.00 2.49
N GLN A 387 -1.46 -9.25 2.34
CA GLN A 387 -2.53 -9.82 3.18
C GLN A 387 -2.25 -9.63 4.67
N GLY A 388 -3.21 -9.02 5.40
CA GLY A 388 -3.07 -8.70 6.82
C GLY A 388 -2.22 -7.46 7.12
N GLY A 389 -1.77 -6.75 6.08
CA GLY A 389 -1.04 -5.48 6.12
C GLY A 389 -1.61 -4.48 5.13
N ALA A 390 -0.90 -4.16 4.04
CA ALA A 390 -1.37 -3.19 3.03
C ALA A 390 -2.64 -3.65 2.31
N ASP A 391 -2.87 -4.96 2.23
CA ASP A 391 -4.14 -5.59 1.84
C ASP A 391 -4.87 -4.95 0.65
N VAL A 392 -4.15 -4.88 -0.48
CA VAL A 392 -4.60 -4.29 -1.75
C VAL A 392 -5.02 -5.40 -2.71
N LEU A 393 -6.22 -5.28 -3.28
CA LEU A 393 -6.72 -6.12 -4.35
C LEU A 393 -6.66 -5.35 -5.68
N ALA A 394 -5.84 -5.84 -6.60
CA ALA A 394 -5.80 -5.34 -7.98
C ALA A 394 -6.63 -6.25 -8.89
N MET A 395 -7.39 -5.65 -9.81
CA MET A 395 -8.32 -6.32 -10.72
C MET A 395 -8.19 -5.77 -12.13
N ARG A 396 -8.27 -6.66 -13.12
CA ARG A 396 -8.26 -6.34 -14.54
C ARG A 396 -9.34 -7.16 -15.26
N SER A 397 -9.89 -6.60 -16.32
CA SER A 397 -10.73 -7.37 -17.25
C SER A 397 -9.88 -8.33 -18.08
N LEU A 398 -8.78 -7.84 -18.66
CA LEU A 398 -7.87 -8.56 -19.56
C LEU A 398 -6.45 -7.97 -19.47
N TRP A 399 -5.44 -8.76 -19.85
CA TRP A 399 -4.05 -8.31 -19.96
C TRP A 399 -3.72 -7.70 -21.33
N ASN A 400 -4.02 -8.42 -22.40
CA ASN A 400 -3.68 -8.07 -23.78
C ASN A 400 -4.84 -7.36 -24.48
N SER A 401 -5.35 -6.28 -23.87
CA SER A 401 -6.43 -5.46 -24.44
C SER A 401 -5.98 -4.00 -24.57
N SER A 402 -6.47 -3.31 -25.61
CA SER A 402 -6.29 -1.86 -25.78
C SER A 402 -7.23 -1.02 -24.91
N ALA A 403 -8.29 -1.64 -24.37
CA ALA A 403 -9.29 -0.97 -23.54
C ALA A 403 -9.71 -1.80 -22.31
N PRO A 404 -8.78 -2.33 -21.50
CA PRO A 404 -9.13 -3.10 -20.32
C PRO A 404 -9.72 -2.19 -19.24
N ILE A 405 -10.70 -2.71 -18.50
CA ILE A 405 -10.96 -2.24 -17.13
C ILE A 405 -9.75 -2.60 -16.24
N VAL A 406 -9.32 -1.63 -15.44
CA VAL A 406 -8.36 -1.82 -14.34
C VAL A 406 -8.97 -1.20 -13.09
N ALA A 407 -8.93 -1.92 -11.97
CA ALA A 407 -9.48 -1.47 -10.71
C ALA A 407 -8.61 -1.88 -9.52
N SER A 408 -8.70 -1.13 -8.43
CA SER A 408 -8.12 -1.46 -7.13
C SER A 408 -9.19 -1.40 -6.04
N PHE A 409 -9.01 -2.19 -4.98
CA PHE A 409 -9.79 -2.13 -3.75
C PHE A 409 -8.86 -2.38 -2.56
N GLU A 410 -8.98 -1.60 -1.50
CA GLU A 410 -8.02 -1.60 -0.40
C GLU A 410 -8.74 -1.74 0.93
N ALA A 411 -8.23 -2.59 1.83
CA ALA A 411 -8.72 -2.68 3.21
C ALA A 411 -7.54 -2.74 4.16
N GLN A 412 -6.71 -1.71 4.08
CA GLN A 412 -5.36 -1.71 4.58
C GLN A 412 -5.22 -1.43 6.08
N LYS A 413 -4.13 -1.93 6.67
CA LYS A 413 -3.50 -1.43 7.90
C LYS A 413 -3.00 -0.02 7.78
N HIS A 414 -3.21 0.79 8.82
CA HIS A 414 -2.72 2.16 8.83
C HIS A 414 -1.28 2.17 9.33
N PHE A 415 -0.33 2.17 8.38
CA PHE A 415 1.11 2.20 8.61
C PHE A 415 1.64 3.63 8.84
N SER A 416 0.79 4.66 8.68
CA SER A 416 1.17 6.08 8.64
C SER A 416 2.09 6.36 7.42
N ALA A 417 3.09 7.22 7.56
CA ALA A 417 3.96 7.73 6.51
C ALA A 417 3.18 8.54 5.47
N ALA A 418 3.24 8.18 4.19
CA ALA A 418 2.53 8.90 3.14
C ALA A 418 1.12 8.35 2.87
N GLN A 419 0.78 7.19 3.46
CA GLN A 419 -0.51 6.53 3.33
C GLN A 419 -1.71 7.43 3.71
N HIS A 420 -2.80 7.30 2.97
CA HIS A 420 -4.03 8.03 3.22
C HIS A 420 -4.97 7.30 4.20
N ALA A 421 -6.03 7.99 4.63
CA ALA A 421 -7.08 7.45 5.49
C ALA A 421 -8.24 6.91 4.63
N ASP A 422 -7.97 5.84 3.89
CA ASP A 422 -8.70 5.39 2.70
C ASP A 422 -9.13 3.91 2.76
N ALA A 423 -9.07 3.26 3.94
CA ALA A 423 -9.47 1.87 4.05
C ALA A 423 -10.93 1.67 3.56
N GLY A 424 -11.14 0.68 2.71
CA GLY A 424 -12.39 0.43 2.01
C GLY A 424 -12.51 1.15 0.66
N SER A 425 -11.56 2.01 0.27
CA SER A 425 -11.57 2.71 -1.02
C SER A 425 -11.41 1.75 -2.20
N PHE A 426 -11.91 2.17 -3.35
CA PHE A 426 -11.71 1.52 -4.64
C PHE A 426 -11.52 2.55 -5.75
N SER A 427 -10.80 2.18 -6.81
CA SER A 427 -10.68 2.98 -8.03
C SER A 427 -11.03 2.14 -9.24
N ILE A 428 -11.64 2.74 -10.27
CA ILE A 428 -12.06 2.05 -11.50
C ILE A 428 -11.71 2.90 -12.72
N TRP A 429 -11.04 2.27 -13.68
CA TRP A 429 -10.57 2.86 -14.92
C TRP A 429 -11.04 2.06 -16.12
N LYS A 430 -11.47 2.76 -17.18
CA LYS A 430 -11.71 2.23 -18.53
C LYS A 430 -11.56 3.40 -19.50
N ARG A 431 -10.62 3.32 -20.46
CA ARG A 431 -10.29 4.43 -21.39
C ARG A 431 -10.17 5.79 -20.68
N GLY A 432 -9.51 5.81 -19.51
CA GLY A 432 -9.42 6.96 -18.62
C GLY A 432 -10.00 6.71 -17.22
N PRO A 433 -9.83 7.67 -16.29
CA PRO A 433 -10.36 7.56 -14.93
C PRO A 433 -11.90 7.62 -14.94
N LEU A 434 -12.54 6.85 -14.06
CA LEU A 434 -14.01 6.89 -13.87
C LEU A 434 -14.37 7.11 -12.39
N ALA A 435 -14.15 6.11 -11.53
CA ALA A 435 -14.17 6.25 -10.08
C ALA A 435 -12.72 6.43 -9.61
N VAL A 436 -12.43 7.54 -8.92
CA VAL A 436 -11.05 7.99 -8.72
C VAL A 436 -10.70 8.11 -7.24
N ASP A 437 -9.41 7.97 -6.95
CA ASP A 437 -8.81 8.54 -5.76
C ASP A 437 -8.59 10.05 -6.01
N ALA A 438 -9.26 10.90 -5.25
CA ALA A 438 -9.35 12.31 -5.54
C ALA A 438 -8.20 13.14 -4.93
N GLY A 439 -7.90 14.24 -5.58
CA GLY A 439 -6.93 15.21 -5.10
C GLY A 439 -5.50 14.92 -5.56
N TYR A 440 -4.57 15.73 -5.06
CA TYR A 440 -3.18 15.66 -5.48
C TYR A 440 -2.23 16.13 -4.38
N PHE A 441 -1.00 15.62 -4.40
CA PHE A 441 0.00 16.02 -3.43
C PHE A 441 0.42 17.47 -3.69
N LEU A 442 0.19 18.32 -2.68
CA LEU A 442 0.72 19.67 -2.62
C LEU A 442 1.64 19.79 -1.42
N LYS A 443 2.86 20.27 -1.66
CA LYS A 443 3.85 20.55 -0.62
C LYS A 443 3.52 21.86 0.11
N ASN A 444 2.28 22.03 0.55
CA ASN A 444 1.84 23.15 1.38
C ASN A 444 1.23 22.64 2.70
N TYR A 445 2.07 22.64 3.73
CA TYR A 445 1.67 22.34 5.10
C TYR A 445 1.32 23.64 5.81
N ALA A 446 0.19 24.27 5.45
CA ALA A 446 -0.34 25.37 6.23
C ALA A 446 -0.45 24.92 7.71
N SER A 447 0.19 25.67 8.61
CA SER A 447 0.34 25.32 10.03
C SER A 447 -0.91 25.59 10.88
N ASN A 448 -1.98 26.12 10.27
CA ASN A 448 -3.14 26.72 10.93
C ASN A 448 -4.46 25.94 10.71
N GLY A 449 -4.42 24.62 10.50
CA GLY A 449 -5.64 23.82 10.35
C GLY A 449 -6.36 23.96 8.99
N GLN A 450 -5.90 24.84 8.09
CA GLN A 450 -6.44 25.01 6.73
C GLN A 450 -5.64 24.26 5.64
N SER A 451 -4.79 23.30 6.01
CA SER A 451 -3.99 22.54 5.04
C SER A 451 -4.88 21.64 4.18
N TYR A 452 -4.94 21.91 2.87
CA TYR A 452 -5.59 21.04 1.88
C TYR A 452 -5.13 19.59 2.00
N HIS A 453 -3.81 19.37 2.13
CA HIS A 453 -3.23 18.05 2.28
C HIS A 453 -3.82 17.28 3.48
N ARG A 454 -3.94 17.94 4.64
CA ARG A 454 -4.40 17.30 5.90
C ARG A 454 -5.91 17.24 6.06
N ASN A 455 -6.66 18.07 5.36
CA ASN A 455 -8.12 18.13 5.47
C ASN A 455 -8.86 17.43 4.34
N PHE A 456 -8.26 17.34 3.15
CA PHE A 456 -8.88 16.70 2.00
C PHE A 456 -8.05 15.53 1.49
N TYR A 457 -6.82 15.79 1.02
CA TYR A 457 -6.08 14.84 0.18
C TYR A 457 -5.81 13.49 0.84
N ILE A 458 -5.39 13.48 2.11
CA ILE A 458 -5.08 12.24 2.84
C ILE A 458 -6.29 11.69 3.62
N ARG A 459 -7.50 12.23 3.39
CA ARG A 459 -8.69 12.03 4.23
C ARG A 459 -9.76 11.24 3.47
N SER A 460 -10.59 10.48 4.20
CA SER A 460 -11.58 9.56 3.61
C SER A 460 -12.52 10.20 2.59
N ILE A 461 -12.82 11.50 2.71
CA ILE A 461 -13.65 12.23 1.73
C ILE A 461 -13.05 12.26 0.31
N ALA A 462 -11.72 12.19 0.18
CA ALA A 462 -11.05 12.07 -1.10
C ALA A 462 -11.09 10.64 -1.69
N HIS A 463 -11.65 9.67 -0.95
CA HIS A 463 -11.61 8.26 -1.28
C HIS A 463 -13.02 7.64 -1.38
N ASN A 464 -13.14 6.54 -2.12
CA ASN A 464 -14.43 5.92 -2.43
C ASN A 464 -14.85 4.95 -1.32
N THR A 465 -15.12 5.47 -0.12
CA THR A 465 -15.52 4.71 1.08
C THR A 465 -16.79 5.31 1.70
N VAL A 466 -17.28 4.74 2.79
CA VAL A 466 -18.39 5.31 3.56
C VAL A 466 -17.88 6.43 4.47
N LEU A 467 -18.67 7.50 4.61
CA LEU A 467 -18.48 8.53 5.62
C LEU A 467 -19.61 8.44 6.65
N ALA A 468 -19.24 8.63 7.92
CA ALA A 468 -20.18 8.73 9.03
C ALA A 468 -19.87 10.00 9.83
N TYR A 469 -20.69 11.04 9.61
CA TYR A 469 -20.47 12.34 10.24
C TYR A 469 -21.05 12.36 11.65
N ASP A 470 -20.16 12.26 12.63
CA ASP A 470 -20.47 12.43 14.04
C ASP A 470 -20.05 13.84 14.50
N PRO A 471 -20.99 14.72 14.87
CA PRO A 471 -20.67 16.11 15.25
C PRO A 471 -19.81 16.20 16.52
N GLU A 472 -19.76 15.15 17.34
CA GLU A 472 -18.90 15.09 18.53
C GLU A 472 -17.46 14.62 18.23
N GLU A 473 -17.23 14.07 17.03
CA GLU A 473 -15.91 13.61 16.62
C GLU A 473 -14.96 14.78 16.39
N ARG A 474 -13.69 14.57 16.70
CA ARG A 474 -12.61 15.53 16.52
C ARG A 474 -11.48 14.87 15.75
N PHE A 475 -10.84 15.62 14.88
CA PHE A 475 -9.68 15.16 14.11
C PHE A 475 -8.49 16.03 14.51
N VAL A 476 -7.51 15.44 15.19
CA VAL A 476 -6.38 16.16 15.79
C VAL A 476 -5.07 15.47 15.47
N LEU A 477 -4.07 16.25 15.04
CA LEU A 477 -2.71 15.74 14.80
C LEU A 477 -1.77 15.93 15.99
N SER A 478 -2.10 16.85 16.89
CA SER A 478 -1.32 17.14 18.10
C SER A 478 -2.22 17.67 19.22
N LYS A 479 -1.63 17.99 20.38
CA LYS A 479 -2.34 18.67 21.48
C LYS A 479 -2.59 20.16 21.24
N ALA A 480 -1.95 20.75 20.22
CA ALA A 480 -2.11 22.17 19.91
C ALA A 480 -3.49 22.44 19.28
N PRO A 481 -4.24 23.47 19.72
CA PRO A 481 -5.53 23.82 19.12
C PRO A 481 -5.46 24.07 17.60
N SER A 482 -4.35 24.63 17.12
CA SER A 482 -4.08 24.86 15.69
C SER A 482 -3.92 23.59 14.84
N SER A 483 -3.91 22.41 15.47
CA SER A 483 -3.82 21.11 14.78
C SER A 483 -5.15 20.39 14.62
N MET A 484 -6.27 21.07 14.93
CA MET A 484 -7.62 20.60 14.63
C MET A 484 -7.83 20.60 13.12
N LEU A 485 -8.35 19.49 12.61
CA LEU A 485 -8.71 19.29 11.21
C LEU A 485 -10.23 19.30 11.05
N HIS A 486 -10.70 19.55 9.84
CA HIS A 486 -12.11 19.42 9.50
C HIS A 486 -12.60 17.98 9.69
N ASN A 487 -13.83 17.88 10.19
CA ASN A 487 -14.56 16.64 10.30
C ASN A 487 -15.15 16.30 8.94
N ASP A 488 -14.58 15.27 8.31
CA ASP A 488 -15.03 14.74 7.02
C ASP A 488 -15.93 13.51 7.19
N GLY A 489 -16.27 13.13 8.44
CA GLY A 489 -16.96 11.89 8.76
C GLY A 489 -16.11 10.63 8.51
N GLY A 490 -14.83 10.79 8.21
CA GLY A 490 -13.92 9.73 7.77
C GLY A 490 -13.17 9.00 8.88
N GLN A 491 -12.06 8.39 8.48
CA GLN A 491 -11.10 7.68 9.33
C GLN A 491 -10.13 8.67 9.98
N PRO A 492 -9.67 8.44 11.23
CA PRO A 492 -8.67 9.28 11.85
C PRO A 492 -7.32 9.17 11.11
N VAL A 493 -6.58 10.28 11.06
CA VAL A 493 -5.20 10.30 10.55
C VAL A 493 -4.23 10.15 11.72
N LEU A 494 -3.25 9.26 11.59
CA LEU A 494 -2.20 9.06 12.58
C LEU A 494 -0.94 9.84 12.18
N ALA A 495 -0.57 10.83 13.01
CA ALA A 495 0.60 11.67 12.77
C ALA A 495 1.96 10.98 13.04
N GLU A 496 1.95 9.77 13.61
CA GLU A 496 3.14 9.06 14.06
C GLU A 496 3.42 7.83 13.20
N ASN A 497 4.66 7.70 12.71
CA ASN A 497 5.18 6.47 12.13
C ASN A 497 5.57 5.48 13.24
N PRO A 498 4.86 4.36 13.45
CA PRO A 498 5.17 3.50 14.58
C PRO A 498 6.38 2.61 14.29
N THR A 499 7.08 2.24 15.37
CA THR A 499 7.98 1.09 15.33
C THR A 499 7.16 -0.18 15.12
N TYR A 500 7.79 -1.23 14.59
CA TYR A 500 7.11 -2.51 14.35
C TYR A 500 6.49 -3.08 15.63
N LYS A 501 7.23 -3.01 16.74
CA LYS A 501 6.73 -3.43 18.06
C LYS A 501 5.47 -2.65 18.46
N LYS A 502 5.51 -1.31 18.37
CA LYS A 502 4.37 -0.48 18.73
C LYS A 502 3.14 -0.78 17.86
N PHE A 503 3.34 -1.06 16.58
CA PHE A 503 2.25 -1.40 15.67
C PHE A 503 1.57 -2.72 16.04
N LEU A 504 2.33 -3.74 16.44
CA LEU A 504 1.77 -5.01 16.88
C LEU A 504 1.05 -4.92 18.23
N GLU A 505 1.57 -4.07 19.14
CA GLU A 505 1.05 -3.96 20.51
C GLU A 505 -0.09 -2.93 20.63
N SER A 506 -0.18 -1.95 19.72
CA SER A 506 -1.18 -0.88 19.76
C SER A 506 -2.37 -1.16 18.87
N GLY A 507 -3.57 -1.05 19.42
CA GLY A 507 -4.81 -1.06 18.64
C GLY A 507 -5.07 0.23 17.84
N GLU A 508 -4.23 1.27 17.98
CA GLU A 508 -4.41 2.54 17.26
C GLU A 508 -4.22 2.40 15.75
N PHE A 509 -3.42 1.43 15.33
CA PHE A 509 -3.16 1.12 13.92
C PHE A 509 -4.09 0.02 13.39
N ALA A 510 -5.04 -0.43 14.23
CA ALA A 510 -6.09 -1.34 13.80
C ALA A 510 -7.00 -0.60 12.81
N SER A 511 -7.24 -1.22 11.67
CA SER A 511 -7.87 -0.58 10.52
C SER A 511 -8.82 -1.56 9.80
N GLY A 512 -8.82 -1.56 8.45
CA GLY A 512 -9.43 -2.59 7.63
C GLY A 512 -8.64 -3.90 7.55
N GLU A 513 -9.34 -4.97 7.12
CA GLU A 513 -8.75 -6.22 6.63
C GLU A 513 -9.71 -6.91 5.65
N ILE A 514 -9.20 -7.45 4.54
CA ILE A 514 -9.95 -8.36 3.66
C ILE A 514 -10.05 -9.75 4.32
N SER A 515 -11.17 -10.00 4.99
CA SER A 515 -11.48 -11.23 5.73
C SER A 515 -11.84 -12.44 4.85
N ARG A 516 -12.30 -12.21 3.61
CA ARG A 516 -12.54 -13.25 2.59
C ARG A 516 -12.15 -12.71 1.22
N TYR A 517 -11.56 -13.59 0.41
CA TYR A 517 -11.17 -13.30 -0.96
C TYR A 517 -11.48 -14.51 -1.84
N HIS A 518 -12.03 -14.27 -3.03
CA HIS A 518 -12.18 -15.27 -4.08
C HIS A 518 -11.94 -14.64 -5.45
N HIS A 519 -11.28 -15.36 -6.34
CA HIS A 519 -11.15 -15.00 -7.74
C HIS A 519 -11.36 -16.22 -8.63
N SER A 520 -12.08 -16.03 -9.72
CA SER A 520 -12.26 -16.97 -10.82
C SER A 520 -12.44 -16.18 -12.13
N ARG A 521 -12.64 -16.87 -13.26
CA ARG A 521 -12.84 -16.22 -14.57
C ARG A 521 -14.07 -15.32 -14.64
N SER A 522 -15.13 -15.61 -13.87
CA SER A 522 -16.38 -14.84 -13.90
C SER A 522 -16.46 -13.78 -12.80
N ILE A 523 -15.71 -13.92 -11.71
CA ILE A 523 -15.89 -13.07 -10.53
C ILE A 523 -14.62 -12.89 -9.71
N THR A 524 -14.42 -11.68 -9.20
CA THR A 524 -13.54 -11.37 -8.08
C THR A 524 -14.37 -10.84 -6.91
N TYR A 525 -14.11 -11.31 -5.71
CA TYR A 525 -14.86 -10.98 -4.51
C TYR A 525 -13.92 -10.72 -3.34
N ALA A 526 -14.18 -9.64 -2.61
CA ALA A 526 -13.55 -9.33 -1.33
C ALA A 526 -14.62 -8.96 -0.29
N ARG A 527 -14.45 -9.45 0.93
CA ARG A 527 -15.23 -9.01 2.11
C ARG A 527 -14.30 -8.48 3.16
N SER A 528 -14.53 -7.26 3.60
CA SER A 528 -13.61 -6.54 4.47
C SER A 528 -14.29 -6.04 5.74
N ASN A 529 -13.67 -6.28 6.89
CA ASN A 529 -14.06 -5.61 8.13
C ASN A 529 -13.30 -4.29 8.20
N LEU A 530 -14.03 -3.17 8.25
CA LEU A 530 -13.47 -1.81 8.24
C LEU A 530 -13.73 -1.07 9.57
N SER A 531 -14.32 -1.74 10.56
CA SER A 531 -14.72 -1.13 11.84
C SER A 531 -13.55 -0.50 12.59
N GLY A 532 -12.36 -1.13 12.52
CA GLY A 532 -11.14 -0.62 13.13
C GLY A 532 -10.69 0.71 12.52
N ALA A 533 -10.84 0.86 11.20
CA ALA A 533 -10.34 2.02 10.46
C ALA A 533 -11.03 3.32 10.88
N PHE A 534 -12.25 3.26 11.39
CA PHE A 534 -13.00 4.44 11.83
C PHE A 534 -12.87 4.69 13.35
N ASN A 535 -12.02 3.94 14.06
CA ASN A 535 -11.93 4.02 15.52
C ASN A 535 -11.09 5.21 16.02
N SER A 536 -11.70 6.38 16.02
CA SER A 536 -11.09 7.61 16.54
C SER A 536 -10.89 7.61 18.06
N SER A 537 -11.55 6.73 18.82
CA SER A 537 -11.51 6.75 20.29
C SER A 537 -10.12 6.47 20.87
N LEU A 538 -9.34 5.58 20.25
CA LEU A 538 -7.98 5.27 20.70
C LEU A 538 -7.04 6.44 20.43
N VAL A 539 -7.16 7.05 19.26
CA VAL A 539 -6.38 8.23 18.85
C VAL A 539 -6.69 9.42 19.77
N LEU A 540 -7.97 9.72 19.97
CA LEU A 540 -8.45 10.86 20.74
C LEU A 540 -8.10 10.80 22.23
N ARG A 541 -8.02 9.61 22.81
CA ARG A 541 -7.57 9.43 24.21
C ARG A 541 -6.17 9.99 24.45
N ARG A 542 -5.25 9.88 23.49
CA ARG A 542 -3.87 10.43 23.59
C ARG A 542 -3.85 11.95 23.67
N PHE A 543 -4.86 12.59 23.09
CA PHE A 543 -5.00 14.04 23.03
C PHE A 543 -5.93 14.61 24.11
N GLY A 544 -6.35 13.79 25.09
CA GLY A 544 -7.15 14.24 26.24
C GLY A 544 -8.66 14.11 26.06
N HIS A 545 -9.12 13.68 24.88
CA HIS A 545 -10.55 13.48 24.58
C HIS A 545 -11.01 12.07 24.99
N LYS A 546 -10.91 11.75 26.28
CA LYS A 546 -11.12 10.38 26.80
C LYS A 546 -12.56 9.86 26.72
N ASN A 547 -13.53 10.78 26.59
CA ASN A 547 -14.95 10.45 26.65
C ASN A 547 -15.54 10.09 25.29
N TYR A 548 -14.83 10.37 24.18
CA TYR A 548 -15.32 10.05 22.85
C TYR A 548 -15.44 8.53 22.67
N GLN A 549 -16.59 8.09 22.17
CA GLN A 549 -16.87 6.71 21.83
C GLN A 549 -16.84 6.54 20.32
N ASN A 550 -16.22 5.46 19.83
CA ASN A 550 -16.20 5.19 18.40
C ASN A 550 -17.61 5.22 17.78
N LYS A 551 -17.79 5.93 16.66
CA LYS A 551 -19.08 6.09 15.96
C LYS A 551 -19.67 4.78 15.41
N PHE A 552 -18.84 3.80 15.06
CA PHE A 552 -19.29 2.48 14.61
C PHE A 552 -19.25 1.43 15.73
N ASN A 553 -20.29 0.62 15.79
CA ASN A 553 -20.23 -0.74 16.35
C ASN A 553 -19.70 -1.72 15.31
N TYR A 554 -20.04 -1.50 14.04
CA TYR A 554 -19.66 -2.37 12.93
C TYR A 554 -19.68 -1.64 11.59
N TYR A 555 -18.67 -1.89 10.76
CA TYR A 555 -18.63 -1.56 9.34
C TYR A 555 -17.95 -2.71 8.58
N GLU A 556 -18.66 -3.26 7.60
CA GLU A 556 -18.13 -4.20 6.62
C GLU A 556 -18.51 -3.80 5.20
N ARG A 557 -17.59 -4.07 4.27
CA ARG A 557 -17.79 -3.89 2.83
C ARG A 557 -17.59 -5.21 2.11
N GLU A 558 -18.52 -5.58 1.23
CA GLU A 558 -18.33 -6.60 0.21
C GLU A 558 -18.18 -5.92 -1.15
N PHE A 559 -17.03 -6.14 -1.79
CA PHE A 559 -16.69 -5.60 -3.09
C PHE A 559 -16.61 -6.75 -4.11
N VAL A 560 -17.52 -6.73 -5.07
CA VAL A 560 -17.63 -7.75 -6.12
C VAL A 560 -17.32 -7.11 -7.46
N TYR A 561 -16.45 -7.74 -8.23
CA TYR A 561 -16.25 -7.48 -9.65
C TYR A 561 -16.70 -8.70 -10.45
N LEU A 562 -17.89 -8.59 -11.05
CA LEU A 562 -18.45 -9.55 -11.99
C LEU A 562 -17.90 -9.21 -13.38
N GLN A 563 -17.10 -10.12 -13.94
CA GLN A 563 -16.45 -9.92 -15.23
C GLN A 563 -17.48 -9.88 -16.37
N PRO A 564 -17.27 -9.04 -17.41
CA PRO A 564 -16.11 -8.18 -17.59
C PRO A 564 -16.24 -6.78 -17.01
N ASP A 565 -17.42 -6.33 -16.58
CA ASP A 565 -17.70 -4.90 -16.46
C ASP A 565 -18.71 -4.50 -15.38
N ILE A 566 -19.07 -5.36 -14.43
CA ILE A 566 -19.98 -4.96 -13.36
C ILE A 566 -19.29 -5.02 -12.00
N PHE A 567 -19.40 -3.94 -11.23
CA PHE A 567 -19.03 -3.92 -9.84
C PHE A 567 -20.28 -3.82 -8.97
N VAL A 568 -20.30 -4.55 -7.85
CA VAL A 568 -21.35 -4.46 -6.83
C VAL A 568 -20.68 -4.22 -5.49
N VAL A 569 -21.10 -3.15 -4.82
CA VAL A 569 -20.60 -2.77 -3.50
C VAL A 569 -21.75 -2.89 -2.51
N LEU A 570 -21.54 -3.69 -1.47
CA LEU A 570 -22.45 -3.81 -0.34
C LEU A 570 -21.76 -3.36 0.94
N ASP A 571 -22.25 -2.29 1.55
CA ASP A 571 -21.82 -1.84 2.87
C ASP A 571 -22.86 -2.18 3.93
N ARG A 572 -22.40 -2.73 5.05
CA ARG A 572 -23.22 -3.01 6.24
C ARG A 572 -22.73 -2.18 7.40
N LEU A 573 -23.59 -1.28 7.88
CA LEU A 573 -23.24 -0.33 8.93
C LEU A 573 -24.09 -0.57 10.17
N LYS A 574 -23.46 -0.48 11.33
CA LYS A 574 -24.13 -0.32 12.63
C LYS A 574 -23.43 0.78 13.41
N LEU A 575 -24.09 1.92 13.54
CA LEU A 575 -23.64 3.07 14.31
C LEU A 575 -24.00 2.92 15.79
N LYS A 576 -23.33 3.72 16.64
CA LYS A 576 -23.70 3.87 18.06
C LYS A 576 -24.79 4.91 18.26
N ASN A 577 -24.79 5.95 17.45
CA ASN A 577 -25.75 7.06 17.53
C ASN A 577 -26.54 7.15 16.23
N LYS A 578 -27.86 7.35 16.34
CA LYS A 578 -28.78 7.50 15.20
C LYS A 578 -28.71 8.89 14.54
N ASN A 579 -28.13 9.88 15.22
CA ASN A 579 -28.00 11.27 14.74
C ASN A 579 -26.68 11.49 13.98
N VAL A 580 -26.18 10.46 13.32
CA VAL A 580 -24.94 10.48 12.54
C VAL A 580 -25.32 10.28 11.07
N ALA A 581 -24.89 11.22 10.23
CA ALA A 581 -25.13 11.13 8.79
C ALA A 581 -24.38 9.92 8.22
N ARG A 582 -25.01 9.17 7.32
CA ARG A 582 -24.39 8.00 6.65
C ARG A 582 -24.35 8.28 5.17
N VAL A 583 -23.15 8.20 4.60
CA VAL A 583 -22.90 8.60 3.23
C VAL A 583 -22.07 7.53 2.53
N PHE A 584 -22.54 7.03 1.39
CA PHE A 584 -21.69 6.36 0.43
C PHE A 584 -21.05 7.43 -0.45
N ASN A 585 -19.73 7.60 -0.34
CA ASN A 585 -18.99 8.62 -1.08
C ASN A 585 -18.41 8.02 -2.37
N LEU A 586 -18.62 8.71 -3.50
CA LEU A 586 -18.03 8.35 -4.79
C LEU A 586 -17.43 9.58 -5.49
N ASN A 587 -16.10 9.66 -5.49
CA ASN A 587 -15.33 10.60 -6.28
C ASN A 587 -15.30 10.17 -7.74
N VAL A 588 -15.59 11.10 -8.63
CA VAL A 588 -15.79 10.84 -10.07
C VAL A 588 -14.96 11.77 -10.94
N ALA A 589 -14.47 11.24 -12.05
CA ALA A 589 -13.64 12.00 -12.99
C ALA A 589 -14.43 13.01 -13.83
N GLY A 590 -15.72 12.78 -14.06
CA GLY A 590 -16.58 13.63 -14.89
C GLY A 590 -17.82 14.11 -14.15
N LYS A 591 -18.46 15.17 -14.67
CA LYS A 591 -19.72 15.68 -14.12
C LYS A 591 -20.83 14.62 -14.19
N PRO A 592 -21.51 14.30 -13.08
CA PRO A 592 -22.62 13.35 -13.09
C PRO A 592 -23.84 13.96 -13.79
N VAL A 593 -24.47 13.15 -14.63
CA VAL A 593 -25.82 13.34 -15.13
C VAL A 593 -26.72 12.46 -14.30
N VAL A 594 -27.56 13.08 -13.46
CA VAL A 594 -28.43 12.39 -12.51
C VAL A 594 -29.86 12.39 -13.05
N VAL A 595 -30.54 11.25 -12.92
CA VAL A 595 -31.95 11.11 -13.28
C VAL A 595 -32.79 11.36 -12.02
N GLY A 596 -33.37 12.55 -11.88
CA GLY A 596 -34.22 12.93 -10.74
C GLY A 596 -34.46 14.43 -10.64
N GLU A 597 -35.17 14.85 -9.59
CA GLU A 597 -35.44 16.28 -9.34
C GLU A 597 -34.21 16.96 -8.73
N ALA A 598 -33.66 17.95 -9.42
CA ALA A 598 -32.44 18.65 -9.01
C ALA A 598 -32.75 19.99 -8.32
N LYS A 599 -32.13 20.21 -7.15
CA LYS A 599 -32.15 21.48 -6.40
C LYS A 599 -30.73 21.98 -6.20
N LEU A 600 -30.42 23.12 -6.82
CA LEU A 600 -29.15 23.81 -6.58
C LEU A 600 -29.13 24.39 -5.16
N LEU A 601 -28.13 24.01 -4.37
CA LEU A 601 -27.95 24.50 -3.00
C LEU A 601 -26.93 25.64 -2.93
N LYS A 602 -25.84 25.55 -3.70
CA LYS A 602 -24.79 26.58 -3.76
C LYS A 602 -24.04 26.53 -5.10
N GLY A 603 -23.56 27.68 -5.58
CA GLY A 603 -22.81 27.80 -6.84
C GLY A 603 -23.71 27.99 -8.05
N THR A 604 -23.40 27.28 -9.14
CA THR A 604 -24.09 27.35 -10.43
C THR A 604 -24.58 25.97 -10.87
N LYS A 605 -25.41 25.91 -11.92
CA LYS A 605 -25.84 24.64 -12.52
C LYS A 605 -24.66 23.82 -13.07
N SER A 606 -23.56 24.46 -13.47
CA SER A 606 -22.37 23.79 -14.02
C SER A 606 -21.36 23.40 -12.96
N SER A 607 -21.31 24.12 -11.83
CA SER A 607 -20.28 23.98 -10.80
C SER A 607 -20.83 24.44 -9.45
N GLY A 608 -20.91 23.54 -8.48
CA GLY A 608 -21.58 23.81 -7.21
C GLY A 608 -21.99 22.56 -6.44
N ILE A 609 -22.93 22.77 -5.52
CA ILE A 609 -23.57 21.73 -4.70
C ILE A 609 -25.01 21.59 -5.14
N THR A 610 -25.40 20.40 -5.59
CA THR A 610 -26.76 20.10 -6.07
C THR A 610 -27.30 18.86 -5.37
N GLU A 611 -28.47 18.99 -4.74
CA GLU A 611 -29.24 17.87 -4.18
C GLU A 611 -30.17 17.31 -5.25
N TYR A 612 -30.30 15.99 -5.28
CA TYR A 612 -31.22 15.28 -6.16
C TYR A 612 -32.15 14.41 -5.32
N ARG A 613 -33.46 14.66 -5.46
CA ARG A 613 -34.52 13.87 -4.84
C ARG A 613 -35.10 12.88 -5.83
N ASP A 614 -35.65 11.79 -5.29
CA ASP A 614 -36.21 10.68 -6.07
C ASP A 614 -35.25 10.15 -7.15
N ALA A 615 -33.94 10.27 -6.86
CA ALA A 615 -32.85 9.83 -7.72
C ALA A 615 -32.18 8.60 -7.10
N ASP A 616 -31.92 7.61 -7.93
CA ASP A 616 -31.16 6.42 -7.56
C ASP A 616 -30.19 5.97 -8.66
N GLU A 617 -30.13 6.72 -9.75
CA GLU A 617 -29.28 6.45 -10.89
C GLU A 617 -28.62 7.72 -11.43
N PHE A 618 -27.35 7.59 -11.80
CA PHE A 618 -26.61 8.61 -12.52
C PHE A 618 -25.56 7.96 -13.40
N TYR A 619 -25.01 8.74 -14.32
CA TYR A 619 -23.80 8.35 -15.03
C TYR A 619 -22.85 9.52 -15.18
N ILE A 620 -21.57 9.21 -15.33
CA ILE A 620 -20.56 10.18 -15.78
C ILE A 620 -20.07 9.78 -17.16
N SER A 621 -19.61 10.77 -17.91
CA SER A 621 -18.81 10.55 -19.13
C SER A 621 -17.43 11.15 -18.90
N ASN A 622 -16.39 10.36 -19.17
CA ASN A 622 -15.04 10.89 -19.31
C ASN A 622 -14.74 10.96 -20.81
N SER A 623 -14.40 12.14 -21.31
CA SER A 623 -14.11 12.41 -22.72
C SER A 623 -12.75 13.07 -22.91
N GLN A 624 -11.80 12.82 -22.00
CA GLN A 624 -10.42 13.30 -22.19
C GLN A 624 -9.84 12.69 -23.48
N GLU A 625 -9.58 13.54 -24.48
CA GLU A 625 -9.17 13.11 -25.84
C GLU A 625 -8.00 12.11 -25.83
N LYS A 626 -7.06 12.26 -24.88
CA LYS A 626 -5.88 11.40 -24.76
C LYS A 626 -6.16 9.95 -24.38
N PHE A 627 -7.27 9.65 -23.71
CA PHE A 627 -7.56 8.30 -23.20
C PHE A 627 -8.69 7.59 -23.96
N GLY A 628 -9.37 8.32 -24.85
CA GLY A 628 -10.66 7.91 -25.42
C GLY A 628 -11.82 8.28 -24.50
N ALA A 629 -13.03 7.95 -24.92
CA ALA A 629 -14.23 8.18 -24.12
C ALA A 629 -14.70 6.90 -23.44
N ALA A 630 -15.24 7.02 -22.22
CA ALA A 630 -15.91 5.96 -21.49
C ALA A 630 -16.99 6.52 -20.55
N LYS A 631 -17.87 5.65 -20.08
CA LYS A 631 -18.91 5.98 -19.12
C LYS A 631 -18.83 5.12 -17.88
N LEU A 632 -19.34 5.64 -16.78
CA LEU A 632 -19.64 4.89 -15.57
C LEU A 632 -21.09 5.15 -15.22
N PHE A 633 -21.93 4.12 -15.35
CA PHE A 633 -23.29 4.14 -14.82
C PHE A 633 -23.27 3.64 -13.37
N VAL A 634 -24.08 4.26 -12.52
CA VAL A 634 -24.19 3.90 -11.10
C VAL A 634 -25.66 3.85 -10.71
N ARG A 635 -26.06 2.77 -10.06
CA ARG A 635 -27.39 2.59 -9.47
C ARG A 635 -27.29 2.25 -8.00
N SER A 636 -28.00 3.00 -7.16
CA SER A 636 -28.15 2.74 -5.73
C SER A 636 -29.48 2.07 -5.43
N LEU A 637 -29.45 0.78 -5.12
CA LEU A 637 -30.65 0.01 -4.76
C LEU A 637 -31.03 0.19 -3.29
N LEU A 638 -30.03 0.36 -2.42
CA LEU A 638 -30.20 0.65 -1.00
C LEU A 638 -29.27 1.80 -0.56
N PRO A 639 -29.68 2.60 0.43
CA PRO A 639 -30.92 2.50 1.20
C PRO A 639 -32.18 2.82 0.37
N SER A 640 -33.35 2.38 0.85
CA SER A 640 -34.62 2.63 0.16
C SER A 640 -35.07 4.09 0.26
N LYS A 641 -34.74 4.76 1.37
CA LYS A 641 -34.91 6.20 1.57
C LYS A 641 -33.55 6.88 1.51
N LYS A 642 -33.35 7.70 0.48
CA LYS A 642 -32.09 8.37 0.18
C LYS A 642 -32.31 9.61 -0.66
N HIS A 643 -31.30 10.47 -0.66
CA HIS A 643 -31.11 11.52 -1.65
C HIS A 643 -29.64 11.51 -2.10
N LEU A 644 -29.39 12.07 -3.28
CA LEU A 644 -28.05 12.20 -3.84
C LEU A 644 -27.59 13.65 -3.73
N VAL A 645 -26.30 13.88 -3.51
CA VAL A 645 -25.72 15.22 -3.53
C VAL A 645 -24.45 15.21 -4.36
N SER A 646 -24.36 16.07 -5.37
CA SER A 646 -23.13 16.26 -6.15
C SER A 646 -22.38 17.51 -5.71
N PHE A 647 -21.07 17.41 -5.59
CA PHE A 647 -20.15 18.50 -5.30
C PHE A 647 -19.09 18.52 -6.39
N GLY A 648 -18.90 19.62 -7.09
CA GLY A 648 -17.85 19.66 -8.11
C GLY A 648 -17.86 20.88 -9.01
N GLY A 649 -16.80 21.01 -9.78
CA GLY A 649 -16.52 22.17 -10.63
C GLY A 649 -16.02 23.39 -9.84
N THR A 650 -15.64 24.41 -10.59
CA THR A 650 -15.04 25.64 -10.06
C THR A 650 -15.84 26.86 -10.50
N VAL A 651 -16.04 27.82 -9.61
CA VAL A 651 -16.65 29.11 -9.89
C VAL A 651 -15.65 30.23 -9.56
N HIS A 652 -15.63 31.28 -10.39
CA HIS A 652 -14.96 32.54 -10.08
C HIS A 652 -15.99 33.47 -9.45
N ASP A 653 -15.73 33.94 -8.23
CA ASP A 653 -16.53 35.00 -7.62
C ASP A 653 -16.12 36.38 -8.18
N SER A 654 -16.97 37.40 -8.01
CA SER A 654 -16.77 38.75 -8.53
C SER A 654 -15.53 39.47 -7.94
N ASP A 655 -14.96 38.95 -6.86
CA ASP A 655 -13.82 39.51 -6.12
C ASP A 655 -12.50 38.71 -6.33
N GLU A 656 -12.32 38.07 -7.49
CA GLU A 656 -11.12 37.25 -7.86
C GLU A 656 -10.94 35.92 -7.09
N GLU A 657 -11.78 35.57 -6.11
CA GLU A 657 -11.68 34.31 -5.37
C GLU A 657 -12.19 33.10 -6.19
N LYS A 658 -11.38 32.04 -6.27
CA LYS A 658 -11.69 30.81 -7.03
C LYS A 658 -12.20 29.72 -6.09
N ILE A 659 -13.50 29.48 -6.11
CA ILE A 659 -14.15 28.43 -5.29
C ILE A 659 -14.13 27.11 -6.05
N ASP A 660 -13.48 26.10 -5.49
CA ASP A 660 -13.53 24.73 -5.99
C ASP A 660 -14.40 23.85 -5.11
N PHE A 661 -15.53 23.42 -5.67
CA PHE A 661 -16.48 22.58 -4.97
C PHE A 661 -16.06 21.11 -4.90
N SER A 662 -15.05 20.68 -5.68
CA SER A 662 -14.54 19.29 -5.61
C SER A 662 -13.91 18.99 -4.24
N THR A 663 -13.37 20.02 -3.58
CA THR A 663 -12.71 19.92 -2.27
C THR A 663 -13.60 20.36 -1.11
N TRP A 664 -14.91 20.49 -1.32
CA TRP A 664 -15.85 20.97 -0.31
C TRP A 664 -15.99 19.95 0.84
N ILE A 665 -15.69 20.33 2.08
CA ILE A 665 -15.75 19.45 3.25
C ILE A 665 -16.85 19.90 4.21
N GLY A 666 -17.52 18.94 4.84
CA GLY A 666 -18.51 19.18 5.89
C GLY A 666 -19.87 19.49 5.29
N GLY A 667 -20.58 20.44 5.90
CA GLY A 667 -21.96 20.73 5.54
C GLY A 667 -22.95 19.84 6.28
N PHE A 668 -22.66 19.47 7.52
CA PHE A 668 -23.59 18.78 8.40
C PHE A 668 -23.70 19.56 9.71
N ASN A 669 -24.93 19.74 10.19
CA ASN A 669 -25.15 20.43 11.46
C ASN A 669 -24.90 19.52 12.67
N ASP A 670 -25.08 20.09 13.87
CA ASP A 670 -24.88 19.41 15.15
C ASP A 670 -25.81 18.21 15.40
N ARG A 671 -26.75 17.94 14.47
CA ARG A 671 -27.64 16.77 14.47
C ARG A 671 -27.33 15.79 13.34
N GLY A 672 -26.21 15.97 12.65
CA GLY A 672 -25.81 15.15 11.50
C GLY A 672 -26.74 15.31 10.29
N ARG A 673 -27.47 16.43 10.18
CA ARG A 673 -28.28 16.72 8.98
C ARG A 673 -27.49 17.56 8.01
N TYR A 674 -27.60 17.20 6.74
CA TYR A 674 -26.91 17.91 5.67
C TYR A 674 -27.45 19.34 5.51
N GLN A 675 -26.54 20.30 5.57
CA GLN A 675 -26.67 21.75 5.51
C GLN A 675 -25.39 22.31 4.85
N PRO A 676 -25.31 22.34 3.51
CA PRO A 676 -24.08 22.68 2.78
C PRO A 676 -23.51 24.06 3.13
N GLU A 677 -24.33 24.99 3.60
CA GLU A 677 -23.94 26.30 4.11
C GLU A 677 -22.96 26.23 5.29
N LEU A 678 -22.90 25.09 6.00
CA LEU A 678 -21.95 24.85 7.09
C LEU A 678 -20.61 24.26 6.61
N GLY A 679 -20.50 23.92 5.33
CA GLY A 679 -19.28 23.37 4.76
C GLY A 679 -18.26 24.45 4.42
N GLN A 680 -17.02 24.01 4.16
CA GLN A 680 -15.91 24.88 3.80
C GLN A 680 -15.18 24.33 2.59
N ASN A 681 -14.63 25.22 1.77
CA ASN A 681 -13.69 24.93 0.70
C ASN A 681 -12.28 25.39 1.06
N PHE A 682 -11.31 25.00 0.25
CA PHE A 682 -9.98 25.61 0.27
C PHE A 682 -9.92 26.66 -0.83
N ASP A 683 -9.47 27.87 -0.48
CA ASP A 683 -9.16 28.90 -1.47
C ASP A 683 -7.86 28.53 -2.20
N TRP A 684 -7.95 28.45 -3.53
CA TRP A 684 -6.82 28.16 -4.40
C TRP A 684 -5.94 29.38 -4.68
N GLY A 685 -6.46 30.61 -4.51
CA GLY A 685 -5.80 31.86 -4.90
C GLY A 685 -4.43 32.06 -4.24
N HIS A 686 -4.26 31.60 -3.01
CA HIS A 686 -3.01 31.71 -2.26
C HIS A 686 -2.06 30.49 -2.37
N LEU A 687 -2.51 29.37 -2.96
CA LEU A 687 -1.78 28.09 -2.95
C LEU A 687 -0.81 27.90 -4.13
N LEU A 688 -0.93 28.72 -5.20
CA LEU A 688 -0.19 28.56 -6.46
C LEU A 688 0.92 29.60 -6.69
N VAL A 689 1.16 30.51 -5.75
CA VAL A 689 2.24 31.50 -5.86
C VAL A 689 3.59 30.77 -5.87
N GLY A 690 4.18 30.60 -7.06
CA GLY A 690 5.46 29.92 -7.30
C GLY A 690 5.42 28.62 -8.12
N TRP A 691 4.23 28.09 -8.46
CA TRP A 691 4.07 26.79 -9.16
C TRP A 691 3.18 26.86 -10.42
N GLN A 692 3.07 28.04 -11.04
CA GLN A 692 2.24 28.31 -12.22
C GLN A 692 2.54 27.38 -13.42
N HIS A 693 3.76 26.83 -13.50
CA HIS A 693 4.17 25.88 -14.55
C HIS A 693 3.58 24.46 -14.38
N LEU A 694 3.12 24.08 -13.18
CA LEU A 694 2.43 22.81 -12.93
C LEU A 694 0.92 22.89 -13.19
N GLU A 695 0.35 24.08 -13.37
CA GLU A 695 -1.09 24.25 -13.53
C GLU A 695 -1.64 23.48 -14.75
N LYS A 696 -0.81 23.31 -15.79
CA LYS A 696 -1.11 22.51 -16.97
C LYS A 696 -1.04 20.99 -16.70
N GLU A 697 -0.03 20.52 -15.98
CA GLU A 697 0.10 19.10 -15.59
C GLU A 697 -0.98 18.67 -14.58
N ILE A 698 -1.37 19.58 -13.67
CA ILE A 698 -2.42 19.39 -12.68
C ILE A 698 -3.81 19.36 -13.35
N ASN A 699 -4.04 20.15 -14.40
CA ASN A 699 -5.32 20.19 -15.12
C ASN A 699 -5.56 18.96 -16.02
N ASP A 700 -4.51 18.39 -16.61
CA ASP A 700 -4.70 17.45 -17.70
C ASP A 700 -4.93 16.00 -17.25
N SER A 701 -4.71 15.60 -15.98
CA SER A 701 -4.52 14.17 -15.71
C SER A 701 -5.29 13.53 -14.55
N PHE A 702 -5.59 14.23 -13.44
CA PHE A 702 -6.07 13.53 -12.22
C PHE A 702 -7.01 14.33 -11.29
N ARG A 703 -7.49 15.50 -11.68
CA ARG A 703 -8.54 16.17 -10.91
C ARG A 703 -9.84 15.38 -11.08
N ALA A 704 -10.37 14.84 -9.98
CA ALA A 704 -11.78 14.49 -9.92
C ALA A 704 -12.57 15.75 -10.31
N TRP A 705 -13.62 15.61 -11.12
CA TRP A 705 -14.58 16.71 -11.30
C TRP A 705 -15.15 17.12 -9.92
N GLY A 706 -15.29 16.12 -9.05
CA GLY A 706 -15.71 16.22 -7.68
C GLY A 706 -16.25 14.87 -7.26
N ARG A 707 -17.38 14.86 -6.56
CA ARG A 707 -17.98 13.63 -6.04
C ARG A 707 -19.49 13.68 -6.04
N ILE A 708 -20.07 12.50 -5.88
CA ILE A 708 -21.48 12.30 -5.59
C ILE A 708 -21.63 11.44 -4.35
N GLU A 709 -22.47 11.92 -3.44
CA GLU A 709 -22.75 11.32 -2.15
C GLU A 709 -24.16 10.73 -2.19
N ILE A 710 -24.30 9.46 -1.84
CA ILE A 710 -25.61 8.85 -1.58
C ILE A 710 -25.84 8.92 -0.07
N VAL A 711 -26.76 9.79 0.34
CA VAL A 711 -27.04 10.06 1.75
C VAL A 711 -28.24 9.25 2.19
N SER A 712 -28.11 8.52 3.29
CA SER A 712 -29.22 7.75 3.86
C SER A 712 -30.18 8.61 4.66
N ASP A 713 -31.46 8.51 4.31
CA ASP A 713 -32.58 9.06 5.09
C ASP A 713 -33.26 7.99 5.96
N THR A 714 -32.65 6.80 6.05
CA THR A 714 -33.20 5.68 6.83
C THR A 714 -33.06 5.97 8.32
N PRO A 715 -34.15 6.00 9.11
CA PRO A 715 -34.06 6.24 10.55
C PRO A 715 -33.40 5.05 11.26
N GLY A 716 -32.68 5.32 12.35
CA GLY A 716 -32.08 4.28 13.19
C GLY A 716 -30.56 4.28 13.14
N THR A 717 -29.97 3.16 13.56
CA THR A 717 -28.51 2.98 13.70
C THR A 717 -27.93 2.00 12.70
N GLU A 718 -28.76 1.27 11.96
CA GLU A 718 -28.34 0.28 10.97
C GLU A 718 -28.60 0.79 9.56
N ASP A 719 -27.70 0.45 8.64
CA ASP A 719 -27.87 0.80 7.23
C ASP A 719 -27.23 -0.22 6.30
N LEU A 720 -27.77 -0.27 5.09
CA LEU A 720 -27.26 -1.05 3.97
C LEU A 720 -27.12 -0.13 2.76
N PHE A 721 -25.92 -0.03 2.22
CA PHE A 721 -25.73 0.52 0.88
C PHE A 721 -25.52 -0.63 -0.08
N LEU A 722 -26.34 -0.73 -1.13
CA LEU A 722 -26.17 -1.69 -2.21
C LEU A 722 -26.12 -0.92 -3.52
N THR A 723 -24.93 -0.83 -4.11
CA THR A 723 -24.65 0.00 -5.28
C THR A 723 -24.06 -0.85 -6.39
N VAL A 724 -24.60 -0.70 -7.60
CA VAL A 724 -24.10 -1.33 -8.83
C VAL A 724 -23.40 -0.28 -9.67
N LEU A 725 -22.21 -0.60 -10.18
CA LEU A 725 -21.41 0.26 -11.04
C LEU A 725 -21.09 -0.47 -12.35
N HIS A 726 -21.29 0.18 -13.49
CA HIS A 726 -21.04 -0.37 -14.83
C HIS A 726 -20.12 0.56 -15.64
N PRO A 727 -18.81 0.28 -15.68
CA PRO A 727 -17.89 0.97 -16.57
C PRO A 727 -18.09 0.45 -18.00
N SER A 728 -18.41 1.33 -18.92
CA SER A 728 -18.85 0.97 -20.26
C SER A 728 -18.15 1.79 -21.34
N ASP A 729 -18.24 1.30 -22.57
CA ASP A 729 -17.86 2.06 -23.75
C ASP A 729 -18.85 3.22 -23.96
N PRO A 730 -18.44 4.30 -24.64
CA PRO A 730 -19.17 5.57 -24.66
C PRO A 730 -20.51 5.49 -25.42
N ASP A 731 -20.68 4.50 -26.28
CA ASP A 731 -21.88 4.20 -27.06
C ASP A 731 -22.99 3.54 -26.23
N VAL A 732 -22.66 2.93 -25.09
CA VAL A 732 -23.66 2.42 -24.15
C VAL A 732 -24.50 3.58 -23.61
N LYS A 733 -25.83 3.43 -23.72
CA LYS A 733 -26.79 4.50 -23.41
C LYS A 733 -27.47 4.36 -22.06
N ILE A 734 -27.67 3.13 -21.60
CA ILE A 734 -28.42 2.81 -20.39
C ILE A 734 -27.70 1.73 -19.60
N LEU A 735 -27.84 1.78 -18.28
CA LEU A 735 -27.42 0.71 -17.39
C LEU A 735 -28.24 -0.57 -17.68
N PRO A 736 -27.64 -1.77 -17.61
CA PRO A 736 -28.40 -3.01 -17.59
C PRO A 736 -29.45 -2.99 -16.48
N ARG A 737 -30.62 -3.57 -16.72
CA ARG A 737 -31.68 -3.65 -15.70
C ARG A 737 -31.14 -4.22 -14.39
N THR A 738 -31.38 -3.52 -13.28
CA THR A 738 -31.01 -3.93 -11.93
C THR A 738 -32.23 -3.96 -11.01
N ASP A 739 -32.61 -5.14 -10.51
CA ASP A 739 -33.71 -5.28 -9.55
C ASP A 739 -33.20 -5.72 -8.18
N LEU A 740 -33.68 -5.07 -7.12
CA LEU A 740 -33.37 -5.46 -5.74
C LEU A 740 -34.02 -6.82 -5.40
N ILE A 741 -33.22 -7.73 -4.87
CA ILE A 741 -33.69 -8.97 -4.25
C ILE A 741 -33.49 -8.81 -2.74
N GLN A 742 -34.54 -9.03 -1.95
CA GLN A 742 -34.42 -8.98 -0.50
C GLN A 742 -35.36 -9.96 0.21
N SER A 743 -34.89 -10.46 1.34
CA SER A 743 -35.64 -11.22 2.33
C SER A 743 -35.21 -10.76 3.73
N GLU A 744 -35.69 -11.45 4.77
CA GLU A 744 -35.23 -11.21 6.14
C GLU A 744 -33.74 -11.54 6.32
N GLU A 745 -33.24 -12.59 5.66
CA GLU A 745 -31.87 -13.09 5.85
C GLU A 745 -30.91 -12.69 4.73
N SER A 746 -31.42 -12.29 3.57
CA SER A 746 -30.62 -12.04 2.38
C SER A 746 -30.95 -10.71 1.70
N VAL A 747 -29.95 -10.16 1.03
CA VAL A 747 -30.06 -8.96 0.19
C VAL A 747 -29.23 -9.19 -1.07
N GLY A 748 -29.65 -8.67 -2.20
CA GLY A 748 -29.01 -8.98 -3.46
C GLY A 748 -29.55 -8.19 -4.64
N VAL A 749 -29.07 -8.53 -5.82
CA VAL A 749 -29.43 -7.85 -7.06
C VAL A 749 -29.54 -8.85 -8.21
N LEU A 750 -30.57 -8.66 -9.04
CA LEU A 750 -30.68 -9.23 -10.38
C LEU A 750 -30.14 -8.22 -11.38
N ILE A 751 -29.17 -8.61 -12.22
CA ILE A 751 -28.53 -7.75 -13.22
C ILE A 751 -28.77 -8.35 -14.61
N GLY A 752 -29.25 -7.53 -15.54
CA GLY A 752 -29.49 -7.90 -16.94
C GLY A 752 -30.52 -9.03 -17.13
N GLY A 753 -31.31 -9.33 -16.10
CA GLY A 753 -32.31 -10.40 -16.12
C GLY A 753 -31.76 -11.84 -15.94
N SER A 754 -30.43 -12.04 -15.87
CA SER A 754 -29.84 -13.39 -15.74
C SER A 754 -28.82 -13.55 -14.62
N GLN A 755 -28.18 -12.47 -14.15
CA GLN A 755 -27.10 -12.57 -13.17
C GLN A 755 -27.64 -12.21 -11.78
N ILE A 756 -27.60 -13.15 -10.84
CA ILE A 756 -28.18 -12.99 -9.50
C ILE A 756 -27.07 -13.05 -8.46
N LEU A 757 -26.87 -11.95 -7.74
CA LEU A 757 -25.88 -11.84 -6.66
C LEU A 757 -26.63 -11.72 -5.34
N ILE A 758 -26.38 -12.66 -4.41
CA ILE A 758 -27.06 -12.71 -3.12
C ILE A 758 -26.04 -12.73 -1.99
N PHE A 759 -26.24 -11.80 -1.07
CA PHE A 759 -25.44 -11.57 0.11
C PHE A 759 -26.25 -11.85 1.36
N ASN A 760 -25.54 -12.11 2.47
CA ASN A 760 -26.18 -12.11 3.78
C ASN A 760 -26.64 -10.68 4.13
N ARG A 761 -27.85 -10.52 4.68
CA ARG A 761 -28.30 -9.23 5.21
C ARG A 761 -27.56 -8.86 6.50
N LEU A 762 -27.28 -9.84 7.35
CA LEU A 762 -26.67 -9.63 8.67
C LEU A 762 -25.13 -9.70 8.62
N PRO A 763 -24.45 -8.86 9.43
CA PRO A 763 -23.00 -8.83 9.51
C PRO A 763 -22.42 -10.11 10.12
N ALA A 764 -21.18 -10.45 9.73
CA ALA A 764 -20.32 -11.52 10.29
C ALA A 764 -20.91 -12.94 10.45
N LYS A 765 -22.16 -13.21 10.04
CA LYS A 765 -22.77 -14.53 10.10
C LYS A 765 -22.39 -15.30 8.83
N THR A 766 -21.63 -16.36 9.00
CA THR A 766 -21.45 -17.34 7.93
C THR A 766 -22.66 -18.25 7.93
N LEU A 767 -23.37 -18.33 6.81
CA LEU A 767 -24.65 -19.01 6.76
C LEU A 767 -24.53 -20.50 6.42
N GLU A 768 -25.27 -21.33 7.16
CA GLU A 768 -25.51 -22.73 6.78
C GLU A 768 -26.62 -22.85 5.73
N ALA A 769 -27.54 -21.89 5.67
CA ALA A 769 -28.56 -21.81 4.65
C ALA A 769 -28.79 -20.36 4.21
N ILE A 770 -29.13 -20.16 2.94
CA ILE A 770 -29.58 -18.88 2.42
C ILE A 770 -30.75 -19.11 1.47
N SER A 771 -31.80 -18.29 1.62
CA SER A 771 -33.00 -18.32 0.79
C SER A 771 -33.26 -16.97 0.15
N TYR A 772 -33.82 -16.98 -1.06
CA TYR A 772 -34.22 -15.78 -1.80
C TYR A 772 -35.21 -16.14 -2.90
N LYS A 773 -36.05 -15.18 -3.28
CA LYS A 773 -37.03 -15.35 -4.37
C LYS A 773 -36.48 -14.79 -5.67
N ILE A 774 -36.66 -15.53 -6.75
CA ILE A 774 -36.33 -15.06 -8.10
C ILE A 774 -37.43 -14.10 -8.57
N PRO A 775 -37.10 -12.90 -9.07
CA PRO A 775 -38.08 -12.00 -9.67
C PRO A 775 -38.74 -12.63 -10.91
N LYS A 776 -40.07 -12.45 -11.07
CA LYS A 776 -40.84 -13.02 -12.21
C LYS A 776 -40.33 -12.61 -13.60
N ALA A 777 -39.62 -11.50 -13.71
CA ALA A 777 -39.12 -10.96 -14.97
C ALA A 777 -37.68 -11.41 -15.32
N SER A 778 -37.21 -12.51 -14.73
CA SER A 778 -35.89 -13.09 -15.00
C SER A 778 -35.91 -13.95 -16.26
N LEU A 779 -34.75 -14.09 -16.93
CA LEU A 779 -34.57 -14.91 -18.12
C LEU A 779 -34.60 -16.42 -17.80
N SER A 780 -34.75 -17.24 -18.85
CA SER A 780 -34.82 -18.71 -18.77
C SER A 780 -33.50 -19.42 -18.45
N LYS A 781 -32.42 -18.67 -18.23
CA LYS A 781 -31.17 -19.22 -17.72
C LYS A 781 -30.50 -18.18 -16.84
N GLN A 782 -30.35 -18.53 -15.58
CA GLN A 782 -29.86 -17.64 -14.53
C GLN A 782 -28.55 -18.17 -13.97
N GLN A 783 -27.63 -17.26 -13.67
CA GLN A 783 -26.39 -17.54 -12.99
C GLN A 783 -26.43 -16.90 -11.60
N HIS A 784 -26.24 -17.72 -10.58
CA HIS A 784 -26.35 -17.33 -9.19
C HIS A 784 -24.98 -17.30 -8.53
N PHE A 785 -24.72 -16.25 -7.78
CA PHE A 785 -23.52 -16.05 -6.96
C PHE A 785 -23.97 -15.79 -5.53
N LEU A 786 -23.68 -16.71 -4.63
CA LEU A 786 -24.02 -16.59 -3.21
C LEU A 786 -22.75 -16.33 -2.40
N PHE A 787 -22.77 -15.27 -1.60
CA PHE A 787 -21.62 -14.81 -0.81
C PHE A 787 -21.85 -15.05 0.70
N GLY A 788 -20.75 -15.01 1.46
CA GLY A 788 -20.80 -15.15 2.92
C GLY A 788 -21.15 -16.57 3.42
N LEU A 789 -20.92 -17.60 2.59
CA LEU A 789 -21.15 -19.00 2.95
C LEU A 789 -19.91 -19.64 3.59
N ASN A 790 -20.08 -20.81 4.21
CA ASN A 790 -18.98 -21.55 4.81
C ASN A 790 -17.98 -21.96 3.72
N PRO A 791 -16.67 -21.65 3.87
CA PRO A 791 -15.65 -22.02 2.91
C PRO A 791 -15.54 -23.52 2.65
N SER A 792 -15.33 -23.90 1.39
CA SER A 792 -15.03 -25.28 0.98
C SER A 792 -16.07 -26.33 1.39
N GLN A 793 -17.32 -25.93 1.64
CA GLN A 793 -18.42 -26.82 2.03
C GLN A 793 -19.33 -27.15 0.85
N LYS A 794 -20.00 -28.31 0.91
CA LYS A 794 -21.06 -28.68 -0.05
C LYS A 794 -22.40 -28.08 0.38
N TYR A 795 -23.15 -27.59 -0.59
CA TYR A 795 -24.49 -27.04 -0.42
C TYR A 795 -25.44 -27.75 -1.39
N GLU A 796 -26.58 -28.20 -0.88
CA GLU A 796 -27.71 -28.68 -1.66
C GLU A 796 -28.58 -27.49 -2.06
N ILE A 797 -28.91 -27.39 -3.35
CA ILE A 797 -29.72 -26.31 -3.91
C ILE A 797 -31.13 -26.85 -4.18
N PHE A 798 -32.12 -26.18 -3.62
CA PHE A 798 -33.54 -26.48 -3.79
C PHE A 798 -34.27 -25.31 -4.43
N ARG A 799 -35.30 -25.60 -5.22
CA ARG A 799 -36.28 -24.63 -5.73
C ARG A 799 -37.67 -25.00 -5.22
N GLN A 800 -38.39 -24.04 -4.66
CA GLN A 800 -39.80 -24.21 -4.33
C GLN A 800 -40.66 -23.93 -5.58
N ASP A 801 -41.38 -24.95 -6.05
CA ASP A 801 -41.95 -24.94 -7.41
C ASP A 801 -43.06 -23.91 -7.64
N LYS A 802 -43.80 -23.51 -6.58
CA LYS A 802 -44.87 -22.50 -6.68
C LYS A 802 -44.40 -21.06 -6.48
N SER A 803 -43.39 -20.84 -5.64
CA SER A 803 -42.94 -19.50 -5.22
C SER A 803 -41.68 -19.04 -5.96
N PHE A 804 -41.03 -19.93 -6.71
CA PHE A 804 -39.71 -19.72 -7.32
C PHE A 804 -38.65 -19.26 -6.31
N GLU A 805 -38.78 -19.71 -5.07
CA GLU A 805 -37.80 -19.49 -4.02
C GLU A 805 -36.65 -20.48 -4.17
N ILE A 806 -35.43 -19.96 -4.23
CA ILE A 806 -34.21 -20.76 -4.19
C ILE A 806 -33.71 -20.81 -2.76
N ARG A 807 -33.33 -22.01 -2.33
CA ARG A 807 -32.70 -22.24 -1.03
C ARG A 807 -31.44 -23.06 -1.21
N ALA A 808 -30.31 -22.52 -0.76
CA ALA A 808 -29.06 -23.26 -0.65
C ALA A 808 -28.86 -23.66 0.82
N VAL A 809 -28.66 -24.94 1.11
CA VAL A 809 -28.44 -25.46 2.47
C VAL A 809 -27.18 -26.31 2.52
N LYS A 810 -26.34 -26.12 3.53
CA LYS A 810 -25.14 -26.93 3.74
C LYS A 810 -25.54 -28.41 3.82
N ALA A 811 -24.91 -29.24 3.00
CA ALA A 811 -25.33 -30.64 2.81
C ALA A 811 -25.34 -31.45 4.11
N SER A 812 -24.42 -31.17 5.04
CA SER A 812 -24.36 -31.85 6.34
C SER A 812 -25.55 -31.56 7.26
N THR A 813 -26.28 -30.47 7.02
CA THR A 813 -27.45 -30.05 7.82
C THR A 813 -28.73 -29.98 7.00
N ALA A 814 -28.68 -30.36 5.72
CA ALA A 814 -29.82 -30.35 4.84
C ALA A 814 -30.87 -31.38 5.27
N LYS A 815 -32.11 -30.94 5.40
CA LYS A 815 -33.29 -31.81 5.55
C LYS A 815 -34.16 -31.67 4.30
N PRO A 816 -34.76 -32.75 3.78
CA PRO A 816 -35.72 -32.65 2.69
C PRO A 816 -36.89 -31.75 3.11
N LEU A 817 -37.23 -30.77 2.27
CA LEU A 817 -38.35 -29.86 2.51
C LEU A 817 -39.53 -30.21 1.60
N PRO A 818 -40.78 -30.16 2.10
CA PRO A 818 -41.97 -30.40 1.28
C PRO A 818 -42.06 -29.42 0.11
N ALA A 819 -42.55 -29.88 -1.05
CA ALA A 819 -42.81 -29.06 -2.23
C ALA A 819 -41.59 -28.29 -2.77
N THR A 820 -40.40 -28.87 -2.63
CA THR A 820 -39.17 -28.36 -3.24
C THR A 820 -38.56 -29.39 -4.18
N SER A 821 -38.09 -28.92 -5.34
CA SER A 821 -37.31 -29.69 -6.30
C SER A 821 -35.83 -29.50 -6.00
N HIS A 822 -35.11 -30.60 -5.76
CA HIS A 822 -33.65 -30.57 -5.69
C HIS A 822 -33.06 -30.29 -7.07
N LEU A 823 -32.20 -29.27 -7.16
CA LEU A 823 -31.58 -28.85 -8.41
C LEU A 823 -30.19 -29.46 -8.59
N LYS A 824 -29.32 -29.34 -7.57
CA LYS A 824 -27.91 -29.78 -7.61
C LYS A 824 -27.21 -29.59 -6.28
N THR A 825 -26.13 -30.33 -6.08
CA THR A 825 -25.14 -30.09 -5.03
C THR A 825 -23.97 -29.29 -5.59
N VAL A 826 -23.53 -28.24 -4.90
CA VAL A 826 -22.42 -27.37 -5.33
C VAL A 826 -21.46 -27.15 -4.16
N LYS A 827 -20.16 -27.10 -4.43
CA LYS A 827 -19.14 -26.80 -3.41
C LYS A 827 -18.80 -25.30 -3.42
N SER A 828 -18.80 -24.65 -2.26
CA SER A 828 -18.35 -23.27 -2.13
C SER A 828 -16.83 -23.17 -2.27
N SER A 829 -16.33 -22.03 -2.74
CA SER A 829 -14.91 -21.73 -2.83
C SER A 829 -14.25 -21.62 -1.45
N SER A 830 -12.91 -21.53 -1.41
CA SER A 830 -12.17 -21.15 -0.20
C SER A 830 -12.55 -19.76 0.35
N GLY A 831 -13.05 -18.84 -0.49
CA GLY A 831 -13.58 -17.55 -0.07
C GLY A 831 -15.06 -17.56 0.38
N GLY A 832 -15.73 -18.73 0.40
CA GLY A 832 -17.15 -18.82 0.75
C GLY A 832 -18.12 -18.32 -0.32
N VAL A 833 -17.72 -18.37 -1.60
CA VAL A 833 -18.57 -18.05 -2.76
C VAL A 833 -19.12 -19.34 -3.38
N LEU A 834 -20.40 -19.38 -3.66
CA LEU A 834 -21.06 -20.49 -4.36
C LEU A 834 -21.59 -19.99 -5.71
N ILE A 835 -21.23 -20.67 -6.80
CA ILE A 835 -21.59 -20.27 -8.16
C ILE A 835 -22.31 -21.44 -8.85
N PHE A 836 -23.50 -21.19 -9.41
CA PHE A 836 -24.25 -22.19 -10.16
C PHE A 836 -25.24 -21.56 -11.14
N SER A 837 -25.77 -22.36 -12.06
CA SER A 837 -26.82 -21.93 -12.99
C SER A 837 -28.12 -22.68 -12.75
N VAL A 838 -29.25 -22.04 -13.02
CA VAL A 838 -30.61 -22.60 -12.99
C VAL A 838 -31.30 -22.22 -14.29
N ASP A 839 -31.99 -23.18 -14.90
CA ASP A 839 -32.85 -22.95 -16.06
C ASP A 839 -34.29 -22.61 -15.62
#